data_AF-A0A3E0TPB2-F1
#
_entry.id   AF-A0A3E0TPB2-F1
#
_cell.length_a   1.000
_cell.length_b   1.000
_cell.length_c   1.000
_cell.angle_alpha   90.00
_cell.angle_beta   90.00
_cell.angle_gamma   90.00
#
_symmetry.space_group_name_H-M   'P 1'
#
loop_
_entity.id
_entity.type
_entity.pdbx_description
1 polymer ?
#
loop_
_entity_poly.entity_id
_entity_poly.type
_entity_poly.pdbx_seq_one_letter_code
_entity_poly.pdbx_strand_id
1 'polypeptide(L)'
;MELFRRLSFAMALLTLVGCGGGDGGLSSEGNPDSGNNGSNSDTTLSISISTTDISSQNPATVSATLLTGSTPVSGQVVTFTTTLGVLSPQSGTALTNAEGIATITLTAGDSRGAGTVTAQVEEFNVTDTVSFTTQGDDSGSVGDISITLRLVDADGNETDTITAASPGRIIADVNGITSPVIVDFSTVDNIGQIPVAKAVTDDSNQASVDIFAGSEVGAGIVTVSIDADDIDASADILVIVGATDVRMGSGDPFVEGQAELSLAQISAGGTTAVSVHVVDDDGQPFNETIDVQFSSGCSSLSTPTATLSSPVPTLNGVATSIYLARGCVGDDTINVTANAGGVNLTAIATVNVLPADVGSIKFESATPENIAILGTGNDESSTVVFQVLDTNGNPVNNQLVNFSLNTETGGVELIPESATTDINGQVQTVVNSGTVATTVRVKAAIDGSSPEIATQSSLLVVSTGIPDQDSMSLSASSLNPEAWQFDGEELAGVQVNILMADAFNNPVPDGTAVNFTTEGGSIDPSCVTQNGGCSVTWRGQQPRPEGELLTSEVCYLDDFTNIPRSCANTVNTLGQKFGGRATILATAIGEESFPDLNGNGRFDASEMSSFVGGTDVSGEVFDVKEAFVDHNEDGVYNPGEPGGNNTNNSGAQEEFVDFNSDGSFTQNDRLYNGVLCSVPAHAGCSTDKQSVNVRSSLVLVMSGSDPYFSVASPNFGAAEPDGSREISIGVEAIASVGVIIADLHNQPMPAGTTITFNVTGDASLIGQSSFTMSSTNRNGGLAYGANIKAGEEPGGAQLDISIETPNGVGHVLPITINITP
;
A
#
# COMPACT_ATOMS: atom_id res chain seq x y z
N MET A 1 -13.58 1.66 -0.42
CA MET A 1 -14.76 0.78 -0.39
C MET A 1 -14.21 -0.61 -0.62
N GLU A 2 -14.06 -1.52 0.34
CA GLU A 2 -14.92 -2.04 1.42
C GLU A 2 -14.28 -1.69 2.79
N LEU A 3 -14.85 -1.07 3.83
CA LEU A 3 -16.20 -0.88 4.37
C LEU A 3 -16.93 -2.14 4.85
N PHE A 4 -16.40 -2.77 5.92
CA PHE A 4 -17.11 -2.93 7.22
C PHE A 4 -16.42 -4.03 8.06
N ARG A 5 -15.36 -3.67 8.80
CA ARG A 5 -15.06 -4.36 10.06
C ARG A 5 -14.31 -3.45 11.03
N ARG A 6 -15.13 -2.64 11.70
CA ARG A 6 -14.98 -2.19 13.09
C ARG A 6 -13.75 -1.32 13.39
N LEU A 7 -13.89 -0.05 13.00
CA LEU A 7 -13.32 1.07 13.72
C LEU A 7 -14.38 1.62 14.70
N SER A 8 -13.89 2.17 15.81
CA SER A 8 -14.43 3.31 16.57
C SER A 8 -14.91 3.03 18.00
N PHE A 9 -14.32 3.83 18.89
CA PHE A 9 -14.55 4.05 20.33
C PHE A 9 -13.90 3.00 21.26
N ALA A 10 -12.94 3.33 22.12
CA ALA A 10 -12.56 4.62 22.69
C ALA A 10 -11.13 4.57 23.27
N MET A 11 -10.44 5.72 23.21
CA MET A 11 -9.26 6.01 24.02
C MET A 11 -9.58 7.22 24.91
N ALA A 12 -9.21 7.09 26.19
CA ALA A 12 -8.83 8.12 27.16
C ALA A 12 -9.75 9.33 27.44
N LEU A 13 -10.05 9.57 28.72
CA LEU A 13 -9.34 10.61 29.49
C LEU A 13 -9.68 10.59 30.98
N LEU A 14 -8.71 11.11 31.74
CA LEU A 14 -8.64 11.40 33.16
C LEU A 14 -9.56 12.54 33.65
N THR A 15 -9.65 12.61 34.98
CA THR A 15 -9.76 13.79 35.88
C THR A 15 -11.11 14.32 36.39
N LEU A 16 -11.08 14.47 37.73
CA LEU A 16 -11.85 15.29 38.67
C LEU A 16 -12.35 16.65 38.16
N VAL A 17 -13.50 17.08 38.69
CA VAL A 17 -13.70 18.21 39.65
C VAL A 17 -15.21 18.44 39.80
N GLY A 18 -15.64 18.74 41.03
CA GLY A 18 -17.04 18.90 41.39
C GLY A 18 -17.71 20.22 40.98
N CYS A 19 -19.00 20.29 41.31
CA CYS A 19 -19.80 21.49 41.61
C CYS A 19 -21.12 20.95 42.20
N GLY A 20 -21.49 21.23 43.46
CA GLY A 20 -22.21 22.45 43.87
C GLY A 20 -23.73 22.20 43.82
N GLY A 21 -24.57 22.51 44.81
CA GLY A 21 -24.40 23.20 46.08
C GLY A 21 -25.76 23.54 46.72
N GLY A 22 -25.69 24.26 47.85
CA GLY A 22 -26.73 25.10 48.45
C GLY A 22 -27.81 24.40 49.29
N ASP A 23 -28.30 24.92 50.41
CA ASP A 23 -28.12 26.24 51.05
C ASP A 23 -28.75 26.27 52.47
N GLY A 24 -28.25 27.17 53.32
CA GLY A 24 -28.90 27.80 54.49
C GLY A 24 -29.19 26.92 55.73
N GLY A 25 -29.03 27.36 56.97
CA GLY A 25 -28.87 28.70 57.54
C GLY A 25 -29.31 28.63 59.01
N LEU A 26 -28.57 29.31 59.89
CA LEU A 26 -28.82 29.43 61.34
C LEU A 26 -30.16 30.11 61.65
N SER A 27 -30.92 29.61 62.62
CA SER A 27 -31.55 30.44 63.66
C SER A 27 -32.12 29.59 64.81
N SER A 28 -32.00 30.17 66.00
CA SER A 28 -32.37 29.66 67.31
C SER A 28 -33.87 29.79 67.62
N GLU A 29 -34.25 29.09 68.69
CA GLU A 29 -35.27 29.40 69.72
C GLU A 29 -36.44 28.42 69.84
N GLY A 30 -36.70 27.98 71.08
CA GLY A 30 -38.04 27.65 71.55
C GLY A 30 -38.30 26.24 72.09
N ASN A 31 -37.96 26.00 73.37
CA ASN A 31 -38.66 25.05 74.27
C ASN A 31 -40.05 25.66 74.66
N PRO A 32 -40.99 25.03 75.43
CA PRO A 32 -41.26 23.63 75.86
C PRO A 32 -42.76 23.19 75.68
N ASP A 33 -43.11 21.93 76.03
CA ASP A 33 -44.01 21.57 77.18
C ASP A 33 -44.98 20.34 76.99
N SER A 34 -45.17 19.63 78.12
CA SER A 34 -46.22 18.65 78.53
C SER A 34 -46.16 17.21 77.96
N GLY A 35 -46.28 16.09 78.70
CA GLY A 35 -46.56 15.76 80.11
C GLY A 35 -47.51 14.54 80.20
N ASN A 36 -47.19 13.46 80.96
CA ASN A 36 -48.06 12.71 81.90
C ASN A 36 -47.53 11.30 82.32
N ASN A 37 -47.86 10.95 83.57
CA ASN A 37 -47.44 9.85 84.48
C ASN A 37 -47.84 8.40 84.12
N GLY A 38 -47.03 7.43 84.59
CA GLY A 38 -47.49 6.35 85.48
C GLY A 38 -47.17 4.88 85.12
N SER A 39 -46.23 4.25 85.84
CA SER A 39 -46.35 2.90 86.46
C SER A 39 -45.02 2.48 87.10
N ASN A 40 -44.93 2.53 88.44
CA ASN A 40 -43.82 1.96 89.21
C ASN A 40 -43.66 0.47 88.90
N SER A 41 -42.51 0.11 88.35
CA SER A 41 -42.10 -1.27 88.14
C SER A 41 -40.97 -1.52 89.14
N ASP A 42 -41.16 -2.43 90.10
CA ASP A 42 -40.12 -2.75 91.09
C ASP A 42 -38.88 -3.29 90.34
N THR A 43 -37.80 -2.51 90.36
CA THR A 43 -36.51 -2.89 89.78
C THR A 43 -35.74 -3.70 90.82
N THR A 44 -35.16 -4.83 90.41
CA THR A 44 -34.36 -5.72 91.26
C THR A 44 -32.97 -5.89 90.67
N LEU A 45 -31.95 -5.81 91.53
CA LEU A 45 -30.55 -6.10 91.20
C LEU A 45 -30.13 -7.38 91.92
N SER A 46 -29.53 -8.33 91.20
CA SER A 46 -28.95 -9.54 91.78
C SER A 46 -27.50 -9.69 91.38
N ILE A 47 -26.60 -9.85 92.35
CA ILE A 47 -25.16 -10.03 92.11
C ILE A 47 -24.74 -11.50 92.28
N SER A 48 -23.80 -11.95 91.46
CA SER A 48 -23.17 -13.27 91.55
C SER A 48 -21.67 -13.17 91.27
N ILE A 49 -20.92 -14.13 91.78
CA ILE A 49 -19.47 -14.22 91.58
C ILE A 49 -19.08 -15.62 91.10
N SER A 50 -18.17 -15.70 90.14
CA SER A 50 -17.78 -16.97 89.51
C SER A 50 -17.03 -17.93 90.44
N THR A 51 -16.33 -17.40 91.44
CA THR A 51 -15.63 -18.15 92.50
C THR A 51 -15.59 -17.33 93.78
N THR A 52 -15.68 -17.97 94.93
CA THR A 52 -15.59 -17.29 96.24
C THR A 52 -14.19 -17.32 96.84
N ASP A 53 -13.23 -18.06 96.25
CA ASP A 53 -11.82 -18.06 96.63
C ASP A 53 -10.99 -17.43 95.50
N ILE A 54 -10.43 -16.24 95.76
CA ILE A 54 -9.72 -15.40 94.80
C ILE A 54 -8.23 -15.41 95.10
N SER A 55 -7.42 -15.68 94.08
CA SER A 55 -5.96 -15.56 94.10
C SER A 55 -5.48 -14.93 92.79
N SER A 56 -4.21 -14.52 92.71
CA SER A 56 -3.60 -14.01 91.48
C SER A 56 -3.69 -14.98 90.29
N GLN A 57 -3.81 -16.28 90.54
CA GLN A 57 -3.98 -17.31 89.49
C GLN A 57 -5.45 -17.67 89.20
N ASN A 58 -6.39 -17.16 89.99
CA ASN A 58 -7.81 -17.46 89.84
C ASN A 58 -8.66 -16.21 90.14
N PRO A 59 -8.64 -15.20 89.25
CA PRO A 59 -9.48 -14.02 89.39
C PRO A 59 -10.96 -14.39 89.24
N ALA A 60 -11.83 -13.63 89.89
CA ALA A 60 -13.28 -13.85 89.83
C ALA A 60 -13.94 -12.87 88.87
N THR A 61 -14.94 -13.33 88.12
CA THR A 61 -15.85 -12.45 87.38
C THR A 61 -17.08 -12.21 88.25
N VAL A 62 -17.35 -10.94 88.53
CA VAL A 62 -18.55 -10.50 89.25
C VAL A 62 -19.58 -10.05 88.23
N SER A 63 -20.79 -10.58 88.32
CA SER A 63 -21.89 -10.28 87.40
C SER A 63 -23.10 -9.75 88.18
N ALA A 64 -23.55 -8.55 87.84
CA ALA A 64 -24.77 -7.94 88.38
C ALA A 64 -25.86 -7.93 87.31
N THR A 65 -27.00 -8.54 87.60
CA THR A 65 -28.16 -8.60 86.68
C THR A 65 -29.25 -7.64 87.16
N LEU A 66 -29.62 -6.69 86.31
CA LEU A 66 -30.63 -5.67 86.58
C LEU A 66 -31.92 -5.99 85.79
N LEU A 67 -32.99 -6.27 86.52
CA LEU A 67 -34.31 -6.56 85.96
C LEU A 67 -35.34 -5.55 86.47
N THR A 68 -36.26 -5.14 85.61
CA THR A 68 -37.48 -4.42 86.01
C THR A 68 -38.68 -5.34 85.78
N GLY A 69 -39.27 -5.84 86.86
CA GLY A 69 -40.17 -7.01 86.81
C GLY A 69 -39.43 -8.26 86.32
N SER A 70 -39.68 -8.70 85.08
CA SER A 70 -38.99 -9.84 84.43
C SER A 70 -38.16 -9.44 83.21
N THR A 71 -37.99 -8.14 82.95
CA THR A 71 -37.36 -7.62 81.73
C THR A 71 -35.96 -7.09 82.03
N PRO A 72 -34.92 -7.50 81.30
CA PRO A 72 -33.58 -6.96 81.50
C PRO A 72 -33.44 -5.50 81.10
N VAL A 73 -32.70 -4.74 81.90
CA VAL A 73 -32.44 -3.31 81.66
C VAL A 73 -31.01 -3.15 81.16
N SER A 74 -30.87 -2.88 79.85
CA SER A 74 -29.59 -2.68 79.17
C SER A 74 -29.14 -1.21 79.20
N GLY A 75 -27.83 -0.98 79.10
CA GLY A 75 -27.22 0.35 78.98
C GLY A 75 -27.15 1.12 80.29
N GLN A 76 -27.35 0.45 81.42
CA GLN A 76 -27.34 1.07 82.74
C GLN A 76 -26.02 0.91 83.46
N VAL A 77 -25.53 2.00 84.06
CA VAL A 77 -24.26 1.99 84.78
C VAL A 77 -24.45 1.29 86.11
N VAL A 78 -23.74 0.18 86.28
CA VAL A 78 -23.59 -0.50 87.57
C VAL A 78 -22.25 -0.11 88.15
N THR A 79 -22.29 0.43 89.37
CA THR A 79 -21.10 0.76 90.14
C THR A 79 -20.82 -0.40 91.11
N PHE A 80 -19.67 -1.02 90.95
CA PHE A 80 -19.11 -2.04 91.81
C PHE A 80 -18.10 -1.42 92.76
N THR A 81 -18.21 -1.78 94.04
CA THR A 81 -17.21 -1.46 95.05
C THR A 81 -16.84 -2.73 95.80
N THR A 82 -15.60 -2.85 96.23
CA THR A 82 -15.13 -4.01 96.99
C THR A 82 -14.38 -3.57 98.24
N THR A 83 -14.48 -4.33 99.32
CA THR A 83 -13.77 -4.06 100.57
C THR A 83 -12.34 -4.61 100.58
N LEU A 84 -12.05 -5.64 99.78
CA LEU A 84 -10.74 -6.26 99.57
C LEU A 84 -10.60 -6.68 98.10
N GLY A 85 -9.39 -6.93 97.61
CA GLY A 85 -9.16 -7.18 96.17
C GLY A 85 -9.25 -5.92 95.31
N VAL A 86 -8.92 -6.03 94.03
CA VAL A 86 -8.88 -4.90 93.07
C VAL A 86 -9.85 -5.18 91.92
N LEU A 87 -10.64 -4.17 91.56
CA LEU A 87 -11.55 -4.25 90.41
C LEU A 87 -10.82 -3.86 89.12
N SER A 88 -11.09 -4.57 88.03
CA SER A 88 -10.64 -4.22 86.69
C SER A 88 -11.84 -4.11 85.74
N PRO A 89 -12.11 -2.92 85.16
CA PRO A 89 -11.33 -1.68 85.30
C PRO A 89 -11.43 -1.06 86.71
N GLN A 90 -10.39 -0.31 87.14
CA GLN A 90 -10.32 0.29 88.48
C GLN A 90 -11.40 1.36 88.73
N SER A 91 -11.98 1.91 87.66
CA SER A 91 -13.15 2.80 87.76
C SER A 91 -14.33 2.15 88.49
N GLY A 92 -14.38 0.82 88.55
CA GLY A 92 -15.42 0.09 89.26
C GLY A 92 -16.78 0.14 88.57
N THR A 93 -16.88 0.65 87.35
CA THR A 93 -18.16 0.84 86.64
C THR A 93 -18.23 -0.03 85.39
N ALA A 94 -19.39 -0.65 85.15
CA ALA A 94 -19.69 -1.34 83.90
C ALA A 94 -21.13 -1.08 83.46
N LEU A 95 -21.39 -1.08 82.16
CA LEU A 95 -22.75 -0.97 81.61
C LEU A 95 -23.40 -2.35 81.53
N THR A 96 -24.71 -2.42 81.80
CA THR A 96 -25.48 -3.65 81.54
C THR A 96 -25.61 -3.91 80.04
N ASN A 97 -25.39 -5.15 79.62
CA ASN A 97 -25.58 -5.58 78.24
C ASN A 97 -27.07 -5.78 77.88
N ALA A 98 -27.37 -6.28 76.69
CA ALA A 98 -28.75 -6.50 76.22
C ALA A 98 -29.56 -7.46 77.10
N GLU A 99 -28.88 -8.38 77.79
CA GLU A 99 -29.44 -9.31 78.77
C GLU A 99 -29.51 -8.72 80.19
N GLY A 100 -29.23 -7.43 80.37
CA GLY A 100 -29.29 -6.71 81.65
C GLY A 100 -28.16 -7.04 82.61
N ILE A 101 -27.07 -7.65 82.14
CA ILE A 101 -25.93 -8.08 82.95
C ILE A 101 -24.77 -7.11 82.77
N ALA A 102 -24.25 -6.58 83.87
CA ALA A 102 -22.96 -5.88 83.91
C ALA A 102 -21.92 -6.79 84.56
N THR A 103 -20.74 -6.90 83.96
CA THR A 103 -19.65 -7.76 84.45
C THR A 103 -18.39 -6.96 84.74
N ILE A 104 -17.69 -7.31 85.83
CA ILE A 104 -16.39 -6.74 86.18
C ILE A 104 -15.47 -7.84 86.72
N THR A 105 -14.16 -7.72 86.51
CA THR A 105 -13.19 -8.68 87.04
C THR A 105 -12.70 -8.22 88.41
N LEU A 106 -12.69 -9.13 89.39
CA LEU A 106 -12.15 -8.93 90.73
C LEU A 106 -10.90 -9.81 90.90
N THR A 107 -9.77 -9.18 91.17
CA THR A 107 -8.51 -9.85 91.46
C THR A 107 -8.19 -9.84 92.95
N ALA A 108 -7.19 -10.62 93.37
CA ALA A 108 -6.94 -10.88 94.79
C ALA A 108 -6.45 -9.64 95.57
N GLY A 109 -5.88 -8.65 94.89
CA GLY A 109 -5.21 -7.49 95.50
C GLY A 109 -4.08 -7.89 96.46
N ASP A 110 -3.67 -6.94 97.32
CA ASP A 110 -2.49 -7.09 98.19
C ASP A 110 -2.79 -7.58 99.63
N SER A 111 -4.07 -7.77 99.98
CA SER A 111 -4.50 -8.00 101.37
C SER A 111 -5.36 -9.25 101.52
N ARG A 112 -4.84 -10.25 102.25
CA ARG A 112 -5.52 -11.52 102.53
C ARG A 112 -6.66 -11.36 103.53
N GLY A 113 -7.84 -11.88 103.22
CA GLY A 113 -8.99 -11.85 104.13
C GLY A 113 -10.32 -12.20 103.45
N ALA A 114 -11.43 -12.03 104.19
CA ALA A 114 -12.78 -12.10 103.64
C ALA A 114 -13.27 -10.70 103.28
N GLY A 115 -13.76 -10.51 102.06
CA GLY A 115 -14.27 -9.25 101.53
C GLY A 115 -15.69 -9.36 100.98
N THR A 116 -16.27 -8.22 100.62
CA THR A 116 -17.59 -8.13 100.01
C THR A 116 -17.55 -7.22 98.80
N VAL A 117 -18.12 -7.67 97.68
CA VAL A 117 -18.42 -6.82 96.53
C VAL A 117 -19.85 -6.33 96.62
N THR A 118 -20.04 -5.03 96.41
CA THR A 118 -21.34 -4.37 96.36
C THR A 118 -21.56 -3.85 94.95
N ALA A 119 -22.66 -4.25 94.32
CA ALA A 119 -23.14 -3.61 93.11
C ALA A 119 -24.26 -2.64 93.47
N GLN A 120 -24.25 -1.46 92.85
CA GLN A 120 -25.27 -0.44 93.02
C GLN A 120 -25.63 0.18 91.68
N VAL A 121 -26.91 0.43 91.48
CA VAL A 121 -27.42 1.26 90.38
C VAL A 121 -28.14 2.46 91.00
N GLU A 122 -27.48 3.62 90.96
CA GLU A 122 -27.97 4.84 91.62
C GLU A 122 -29.33 5.29 91.08
N GLU A 123 -29.55 5.18 89.78
CA GLU A 123 -30.79 5.64 89.12
C GLU A 123 -32.04 4.95 89.68
N PHE A 124 -31.95 3.66 90.02
CA PHE A 124 -33.06 2.90 90.61
C PHE A 124 -32.93 2.72 92.13
N ASN A 125 -31.85 3.23 92.73
CA ASN A 125 -31.51 3.10 94.14
C ASN A 125 -31.56 1.65 94.67
N VAL A 126 -31.09 0.70 93.86
CA VAL A 126 -31.00 -0.72 94.19
C VAL A 126 -29.55 -1.12 94.43
N THR A 127 -29.32 -1.99 95.41
CA THR A 127 -28.00 -2.52 95.73
C THR A 127 -28.08 -3.97 96.17
N ASP A 128 -27.06 -4.75 95.84
CA ASP A 128 -26.90 -6.14 96.29
C ASP A 128 -25.42 -6.45 96.51
N THR A 129 -25.14 -7.45 97.35
CA THR A 129 -23.78 -7.77 97.80
C THR A 129 -23.46 -9.25 97.76
N VAL A 130 -22.22 -9.61 97.44
CA VAL A 130 -21.70 -10.98 97.55
C VAL A 130 -20.38 -11.00 98.31
N SER A 131 -20.23 -11.98 99.20
CA SER A 131 -19.01 -12.17 100.01
C SER A 131 -18.06 -13.17 99.36
N PHE A 132 -16.75 -12.97 99.53
CA PHE A 132 -15.69 -13.84 99.04
C PHE A 132 -14.48 -13.82 100.00
N THR A 133 -13.53 -14.72 99.76
CA THR A 133 -12.20 -14.75 100.40
C THR A 133 -11.12 -14.51 99.35
N THR A 134 -10.13 -13.69 99.69
CA THR A 134 -8.98 -13.41 98.83
C THR A 134 -7.67 -13.79 99.52
N GLN A 135 -6.73 -14.34 98.77
CA GLN A 135 -5.37 -14.65 99.23
C GLN A 135 -4.46 -13.42 99.35
N GLY A 136 -4.86 -12.28 98.77
CA GLY A 136 -4.06 -11.05 98.80
C GLY A 136 -2.68 -11.19 98.15
N ASP A 137 -2.56 -12.07 97.16
CA ASP A 137 -1.30 -12.49 96.51
C ASP A 137 -1.13 -11.92 95.10
N ASP A 138 -1.83 -10.83 94.78
CA ASP A 138 -1.81 -10.13 93.50
C ASP A 138 -1.16 -8.76 93.67
N SER A 139 0.17 -8.77 93.76
CA SER A 139 1.00 -7.60 94.04
C SER A 139 1.71 -7.09 92.78
N GLY A 140 0.94 -6.69 91.77
CA GLY A 140 1.47 -6.22 90.48
C GLY A 140 0.47 -5.45 89.62
N SER A 141 0.49 -4.12 89.74
CA SER A 141 0.21 -3.09 88.72
C SER A 141 -0.73 -3.40 87.54
N VAL A 142 -1.94 -2.85 87.57
CA VAL A 142 -2.66 -2.44 86.35
C VAL A 142 -2.62 -0.92 86.28
N GLY A 143 -1.87 -0.37 85.32
CA GLY A 143 -1.84 1.05 84.98
C GLY A 143 -1.69 1.21 83.46
N ASP A 144 -2.44 2.13 82.86
CA ASP A 144 -2.49 2.35 81.42
C ASP A 144 -1.08 2.61 80.83
N ILE A 145 -0.72 1.89 79.76
CA ILE A 145 0.52 2.09 79.00
C ILE A 145 0.31 3.26 78.02
N SER A 146 1.28 4.17 77.92
CA SER A 146 1.24 5.31 76.99
C SER A 146 2.51 5.41 76.16
N ILE A 147 2.38 5.68 74.86
CA ILE A 147 3.50 5.81 73.89
C ILE A 147 3.63 7.27 73.47
N THR A 148 4.86 7.80 73.40
CA THR A 148 5.18 9.10 72.78
C THR A 148 6.24 8.90 71.70
N LEU A 149 6.08 9.55 70.54
CA LEU A 149 6.96 9.40 69.38
C LEU A 149 7.73 10.68 69.06
N ARG A 150 8.97 10.53 68.60
CA ARG A 150 9.75 11.60 67.95
C ARG A 150 10.54 11.06 66.76
N LEU A 151 10.69 11.89 65.73
CA LEU A 151 11.57 11.66 64.59
C LEU A 151 12.82 12.52 64.77
N VAL A 152 14.00 11.92 64.63
CA VAL A 152 15.28 12.62 64.76
C VAL A 152 16.16 12.43 63.54
N ASP A 153 17.03 13.41 63.27
CA ASP A 153 18.08 13.33 62.26
C ASP A 153 19.27 12.45 62.71
N ALA A 154 20.30 12.33 61.87
CA ALA A 154 21.50 11.57 62.18
C ALA A 154 22.31 12.11 63.37
N ASP A 155 22.14 13.39 63.71
CA ASP A 155 22.78 14.07 64.84
C ASP A 155 21.93 14.01 66.12
N GLY A 156 20.71 13.49 66.05
CA GLY A 156 19.77 13.32 67.15
C GLY A 156 18.87 14.52 67.43
N ASN A 157 18.80 15.51 66.53
CA ASN A 157 17.87 16.63 66.67
C ASN A 157 16.49 16.24 66.13
N GLU A 158 15.42 16.77 66.73
CA GLU A 158 14.06 16.54 66.22
C GLU A 158 13.88 17.15 64.83
N THR A 159 13.30 16.37 63.91
CA THR A 159 12.98 16.78 62.55
C THR A 159 11.63 16.20 62.15
N ASP A 160 10.92 16.92 61.29
CA ASP A 160 9.70 16.42 60.64
C ASP A 160 9.98 15.96 59.19
N THR A 161 11.22 16.11 58.69
CA THR A 161 11.58 15.89 57.28
C THR A 161 12.72 14.88 57.11
N ILE A 162 12.59 14.00 56.12
CA ILE A 162 13.63 13.08 55.62
C ILE A 162 13.79 13.25 54.10
N THR A 163 14.99 12.98 53.57
CA THR A 163 15.26 12.97 52.12
C THR A 163 16.09 11.73 51.77
N ALA A 164 16.30 11.44 50.48
CA ALA A 164 17.19 10.35 50.08
C ALA A 164 18.63 10.55 50.61
N ALA A 165 19.09 11.81 50.65
CA ALA A 165 20.40 12.19 51.18
C ALA A 165 20.46 12.27 52.72
N SER A 166 19.32 12.30 53.41
CA SER A 166 19.25 12.48 54.87
C SER A 166 18.14 11.61 55.48
N PRO A 167 18.42 10.32 55.78
CA PRO A 167 17.47 9.45 56.46
C PRO A 167 17.26 9.86 57.93
N GLY A 168 16.13 9.47 58.50
CA GLY A 168 15.77 9.78 59.90
C GLY A 168 15.73 8.54 60.79
N ARG A 169 15.53 8.75 62.09
CA ARG A 169 15.31 7.70 63.09
C ARG A 169 14.08 8.00 63.93
N ILE A 170 13.19 7.03 64.05
CA ILE A 170 11.98 7.13 64.87
C ILE A 170 12.28 6.52 66.23
N ILE A 171 11.94 7.26 67.30
CA ILE A 171 12.10 6.82 68.68
C ILE A 171 10.73 6.83 69.36
N ALA A 172 10.36 5.69 69.94
CA ALA A 172 9.15 5.49 70.73
C ALA A 172 9.52 5.38 72.22
N ASP A 173 9.07 6.35 73.02
CA ASP A 173 9.14 6.35 74.48
C ASP A 173 7.89 5.64 75.05
N VAL A 174 8.07 4.49 75.70
CA VAL A 174 6.97 3.66 76.23
C VAL A 174 6.90 3.78 77.76
N ASN A 175 5.87 4.44 78.27
CA ASN A 175 5.65 4.61 79.70
C ASN A 175 4.64 3.59 80.24
N GLY A 176 4.81 3.17 81.50
CA GLY A 176 3.90 2.23 82.18
C GLY A 176 4.33 0.77 82.11
N ILE A 177 5.49 0.46 81.51
CA ILE A 177 6.04 -0.90 81.43
C ILE A 177 7.01 -1.21 82.58
N THR A 178 6.98 -2.45 83.09
CA THR A 178 7.91 -2.95 84.12
C THR A 178 8.92 -3.98 83.60
N SER A 179 8.80 -4.34 82.32
CA SER A 179 9.71 -5.23 81.60
C SER A 179 9.79 -4.82 80.12
N PRO A 180 10.89 -5.12 79.42
CA PRO A 180 11.02 -4.79 77.99
C PRO A 180 9.89 -5.38 77.15
N VAL A 181 9.31 -4.58 76.26
CA VAL A 181 8.25 -4.97 75.32
C VAL A 181 8.70 -4.81 73.88
N ILE A 182 8.07 -5.54 72.95
CA ILE A 182 8.32 -5.42 71.50
C ILE A 182 7.38 -4.35 70.94
N VAL A 183 7.94 -3.41 70.19
CA VAL A 183 7.23 -2.33 69.52
C VAL A 183 7.28 -2.58 68.01
N ASP A 184 6.13 -2.49 67.34
CA ASP A 184 5.98 -2.65 65.89
C ASP A 184 5.79 -1.26 65.22
N PHE A 185 6.50 -1.02 64.13
CA PHE A 185 6.52 0.24 63.38
C PHE A 185 6.05 -0.02 61.95
N SER A 186 5.05 0.74 61.49
CA SER A 186 4.51 0.61 60.15
C SER A 186 4.31 1.97 59.49
N THR A 187 4.53 2.03 58.17
CA THR A 187 4.28 3.25 57.39
C THR A 187 2.96 3.11 56.65
N VAL A 188 2.19 4.20 56.61
CA VAL A 188 0.97 4.31 55.79
C VAL A 188 1.34 4.95 54.45
N ASP A 189 0.71 4.50 53.37
CA ASP A 189 0.83 5.08 52.02
C ASP A 189 2.25 5.07 51.38
N ASN A 190 3.17 4.20 51.84
CA ASN A 190 4.55 4.05 51.31
C ASN A 190 5.42 5.33 51.36
N ILE A 191 5.11 6.28 52.23
CA ILE A 191 5.83 7.56 52.34
C ILE A 191 7.21 7.38 52.99
N GLY A 192 7.53 6.22 53.55
CA GLY A 192 8.88 5.88 53.98
C GLY A 192 9.09 4.38 54.07
N GLN A 193 10.36 3.94 54.01
CA GLN A 193 10.74 2.55 54.17
C GLN A 193 11.42 2.34 55.52
N ILE A 194 10.92 1.37 56.29
CA ILE A 194 11.50 0.93 57.56
C ILE A 194 12.01 -0.51 57.37
N PRO A 195 13.31 -0.72 57.08
CA PRO A 195 13.85 -2.05 56.78
C PRO A 195 13.74 -3.04 57.94
N VAL A 196 13.72 -2.53 59.18
CA VAL A 196 13.58 -3.31 60.43
C VAL A 196 12.43 -2.72 61.23
N ALA A 197 11.23 -3.26 61.02
CA ALA A 197 9.97 -2.73 61.54
C ALA A 197 9.69 -3.06 63.02
N LYS A 198 10.48 -3.90 63.69
CA LYS A 198 10.27 -4.29 65.10
C LYS A 198 11.50 -3.97 65.94
N ALA A 199 11.28 -3.34 67.09
CA ALA A 199 12.34 -3.06 68.07
C ALA A 199 11.89 -3.37 69.50
N VAL A 200 12.83 -3.74 70.37
CA VAL A 200 12.58 -4.00 71.80
C VAL A 200 12.89 -2.71 72.58
N THR A 201 12.08 -2.38 73.59
CA THR A 201 12.37 -1.24 74.47
C THR A 201 13.64 -1.49 75.29
N ASP A 202 14.53 -0.50 75.36
CA ASP A 202 15.77 -0.55 76.13
C ASP A 202 15.59 -0.26 77.64
N ASP A 203 16.69 -0.14 78.38
CA ASP A 203 16.69 0.16 79.82
C ASP A 203 16.12 1.56 80.17
N SER A 204 15.93 2.42 79.16
CA SER A 204 15.25 3.73 79.26
C SER A 204 13.81 3.68 78.76
N ASN A 205 13.29 2.48 78.48
CA ASN A 205 11.98 2.22 77.88
C ASN A 205 11.80 2.81 76.46
N GLN A 206 12.89 2.95 75.69
CA GLN A 206 12.85 3.44 74.31
C GLN A 206 13.03 2.32 73.28
N ALA A 207 12.20 2.31 72.24
CA ALA A 207 12.39 1.49 71.04
C ALA A 207 12.65 2.40 69.83
N SER A 208 13.65 2.08 69.00
CA SER A 208 14.01 2.93 67.86
C SER A 208 14.26 2.16 66.57
N VAL A 209 13.85 2.73 65.44
CA VAL A 209 14.07 2.20 64.08
C VAL A 209 14.51 3.31 63.12
N ASP A 210 15.33 2.97 62.12
CA ASP A 210 15.71 3.90 61.05
C ASP A 210 14.61 3.94 59.97
N ILE A 211 14.35 5.14 59.42
CA ILE A 211 13.41 5.38 58.32
C ILE A 211 14.11 6.05 57.14
N PHE A 212 13.91 5.49 55.95
CA PHE A 212 14.44 6.01 54.68
C PHE A 212 13.31 6.63 53.86
N ALA A 213 13.64 7.67 53.07
CA ALA A 213 12.69 8.31 52.17
C ALA A 213 12.09 7.30 51.17
N GLY A 214 10.77 7.35 51.00
CA GLY A 214 10.07 6.58 49.96
C GLY A 214 10.27 7.17 48.56
N SER A 215 9.70 6.51 47.54
CA SER A 215 9.72 6.99 46.15
C SER A 215 8.75 8.14 45.88
N GLU A 216 7.86 8.44 46.82
CA GLU A 216 6.88 9.54 46.72
C GLU A 216 7.25 10.67 47.69
N VAL A 217 7.33 11.89 47.17
CA VAL A 217 7.50 13.12 47.95
C VAL A 217 6.15 13.59 48.50
N GLY A 218 6.11 13.93 49.79
CA GLY A 218 4.85 14.29 50.47
C GLY A 218 4.89 14.06 51.98
N ALA A 219 3.77 14.34 52.65
CA ALA A 219 3.60 14.12 54.09
C ALA A 219 2.81 12.84 54.36
N GLY A 220 3.30 12.00 55.27
CA GLY A 220 2.76 10.69 55.62
C GLY A 220 2.75 10.43 57.11
N ILE A 221 2.24 9.25 57.47
CA ILE A 221 2.06 8.84 58.87
C ILE A 221 2.85 7.55 59.13
N VAL A 222 3.57 7.52 60.25
CA VAL A 222 4.12 6.30 60.83
C VAL A 222 3.33 5.95 62.08
N THR A 223 2.84 4.72 62.12
CA THR A 223 2.06 4.17 63.23
C THR A 223 2.93 3.19 64.01
N VAL A 224 2.88 3.33 65.34
CA VAL A 224 3.58 2.48 66.30
C VAL A 224 2.57 1.76 67.18
N SER A 225 2.73 0.45 67.34
CA SER A 225 1.82 -0.38 68.14
C SER A 225 2.55 -1.39 69.02
N ILE A 226 1.97 -1.70 70.18
CA ILE A 226 2.39 -2.79 71.07
C ILE A 226 1.24 -3.79 71.15
N ASP A 227 1.48 -5.04 70.75
CA ASP A 227 0.53 -6.16 70.89
C ASP A 227 1.23 -7.27 71.69
N ALA A 228 0.98 -7.29 73.00
CA ALA A 228 1.48 -8.30 73.93
C ALA A 228 0.36 -8.65 74.93
N ASP A 229 0.27 -9.92 75.36
CA ASP A 229 -0.81 -10.49 76.18
C ASP A 229 -1.45 -9.48 77.17
N ASP A 230 -2.69 -9.04 76.88
CA ASP A 230 -3.53 -8.06 77.62
C ASP A 230 -3.08 -6.57 77.60
N ILE A 231 -2.24 -6.15 76.63
CA ILE A 231 -1.82 -4.75 76.41
C ILE A 231 -2.20 -4.29 74.98
N ASP A 232 -2.99 -3.21 74.88
CA ASP A 232 -3.29 -2.53 73.60
C ASP A 232 -2.93 -1.04 73.70
N ALA A 233 -1.88 -0.61 72.99
CA ALA A 233 -1.45 0.79 72.92
C ALA A 233 -0.89 1.13 71.52
N SER A 234 -1.32 2.28 70.98
CA SER A 234 -0.85 2.78 69.68
C SER A 234 -0.64 4.31 69.67
N ALA A 235 0.26 4.79 68.79
CA ALA A 235 0.54 6.20 68.57
C ALA A 235 0.99 6.47 67.12
N ASP A 236 0.76 7.69 66.63
CA ASP A 236 1.10 8.14 65.28
C ASP A 236 2.04 9.35 65.28
N ILE A 237 2.91 9.44 64.27
CA ILE A 237 3.75 10.63 64.00
C ILE A 237 3.70 10.99 62.51
N LEU A 238 3.73 12.30 62.22
CA LEU A 238 3.80 12.84 60.85
C LEU A 238 5.25 12.85 60.35
N VAL A 239 5.48 12.44 59.10
CA VAL A 239 6.79 12.46 58.44
C VAL A 239 6.66 13.10 57.06
N ILE A 240 7.53 14.04 56.73
CA ILE A 240 7.60 14.70 55.42
C ILE A 240 8.78 14.14 54.64
N VAL A 241 8.56 13.62 53.43
CA VAL A 241 9.62 13.33 52.47
C VAL A 241 9.86 14.55 51.59
N GLY A 242 11.01 15.19 51.78
CA GLY A 242 11.48 16.28 50.93
C GLY A 242 12.13 15.77 49.64
N ALA A 243 12.06 16.57 48.59
CA ALA A 243 12.87 16.35 47.39
C ALA A 243 14.35 16.62 47.70
N THR A 244 15.26 15.81 47.17
CA THR A 244 16.69 16.11 47.20
C THR A 244 16.98 17.20 46.18
N ASP A 245 17.61 18.31 46.58
CA ASP A 245 18.03 19.35 45.64
C ASP A 245 19.20 18.82 44.80
N VAL A 246 18.92 18.56 43.52
CA VAL A 246 19.87 18.07 42.53
C VAL A 246 19.80 18.92 41.27
N ARG A 247 20.93 19.07 40.59
CA ARG A 247 21.06 19.84 39.34
C ARG A 247 21.66 18.98 38.25
N MET A 248 21.22 19.20 37.01
CA MET A 248 21.76 18.55 35.81
C MET A 248 22.46 19.57 34.93
N GLY A 249 23.65 19.23 34.45
CA GLY A 249 24.47 20.12 33.64
C GLY A 249 25.74 19.45 33.14
N SER A 250 26.71 20.24 32.73
CA SER A 250 28.02 19.75 32.27
C SER A 250 29.11 20.82 32.38
N GLY A 251 30.38 20.44 32.19
CA GLY A 251 31.52 21.36 32.11
C GLY A 251 32.26 21.60 33.44
N ASP A 252 33.41 22.30 33.34
CA ASP A 252 34.22 22.78 34.45
C ASP A 252 34.61 24.26 34.19
N PRO A 253 34.01 25.25 34.89
CA PRO A 253 33.02 25.10 35.96
C PRO A 253 31.67 24.54 35.47
N PHE A 254 30.94 23.88 36.35
CA PHE A 254 29.63 23.27 36.06
C PHE A 254 28.62 24.32 35.55
N VAL A 255 27.98 24.03 34.42
CA VAL A 255 26.91 24.84 33.83
C VAL A 255 25.61 24.04 33.86
N GLU A 256 24.66 24.51 34.67
CA GLU A 256 23.33 23.92 34.78
C GLU A 256 22.55 24.05 33.46
N GLY A 257 21.80 23.02 33.10
CA GLY A 257 20.94 23.00 31.91
C GLY A 257 21.68 22.77 30.59
N GLN A 258 22.98 22.50 30.60
CA GLN A 258 23.73 22.16 29.40
C GLN A 258 24.24 20.71 29.43
N ALA A 259 24.18 20.05 28.28
CA ALA A 259 24.81 18.76 28.06
C ALA A 259 26.12 18.94 27.27
N GLU A 260 27.10 18.09 27.53
CA GLU A 260 28.39 18.12 26.86
C GLU A 260 28.38 17.23 25.63
N LEU A 261 28.96 17.73 24.54
CA LEU A 261 29.23 16.97 23.33
C LEU A 261 30.72 16.74 23.17
N SER A 262 31.12 15.51 22.90
CA SER A 262 32.52 15.21 22.53
C SER A 262 32.95 15.94 21.24
N LEU A 263 32.01 16.11 20.31
CA LEU A 263 32.14 16.86 19.07
C LEU A 263 30.83 17.60 18.82
N ALA A 264 30.91 18.92 18.69
CA ALA A 264 29.76 19.77 18.35
C ALA A 264 29.40 19.69 16.86
N GLN A 265 30.33 19.23 16.02
CA GLN A 265 30.13 19.06 14.58
C GLN A 265 30.64 17.69 14.12
N ILE A 266 29.82 16.98 13.35
CA ILE A 266 30.14 15.66 12.79
C ILE A 266 29.71 15.59 11.31
N SER A 267 30.30 14.69 10.53
CA SER A 267 29.84 14.38 9.17
C SER A 267 28.63 13.42 9.19
N ALA A 268 27.88 13.33 8.10
CA ALA A 268 26.87 12.31 7.89
C ALA A 268 27.44 10.89 8.17
N GLY A 269 26.70 10.06 8.92
CA GLY A 269 27.18 8.75 9.38
C GLY A 269 28.12 8.81 10.60
N GLY A 270 28.55 10.01 11.02
CA GLY A 270 29.42 10.23 12.17
C GLY A 270 28.71 10.00 13.51
N THR A 271 29.51 9.89 14.56
CA THR A 271 29.02 9.75 15.95
C THR A 271 29.62 10.81 16.86
N THR A 272 28.85 11.21 17.87
CA THR A 272 29.34 12.04 19.00
C THR A 272 28.75 11.52 20.30
N ALA A 273 29.53 11.52 21.37
CA ALA A 273 29.03 11.23 22.71
C ALA A 273 28.35 12.48 23.30
N VAL A 274 27.21 12.26 23.96
CA VAL A 274 26.43 13.26 24.69
C VAL A 274 26.46 12.86 26.16
N SER A 275 26.96 13.73 27.04
CA SER A 275 27.05 13.46 28.48
C SER A 275 26.42 14.55 29.34
N VAL A 276 25.79 14.13 30.43
CA VAL A 276 25.31 15.03 31.50
C VAL A 276 25.80 14.55 32.86
N HIS A 277 26.05 15.51 33.73
CA HIS A 277 26.41 15.31 35.12
C HIS A 277 25.23 15.71 35.99
N VAL A 278 24.88 14.85 36.95
CA VAL A 278 23.92 15.13 38.02
C VAL A 278 24.71 15.35 39.30
N VAL A 279 24.55 16.53 39.89
CA VAL A 279 25.26 16.96 41.09
C VAL A 279 24.28 17.39 42.17
N ASP A 280 24.69 17.30 43.42
CA ASP A 280 23.97 17.86 44.56
C ASP A 280 24.18 19.39 44.70
N ASP A 281 23.61 19.97 45.76
CA ASP A 281 23.75 21.39 46.08
C ASP A 281 25.18 21.83 46.36
N ASP A 282 25.99 20.93 46.93
CA ASP A 282 27.40 21.14 47.22
C ASP A 282 28.30 20.95 45.98
N GLY A 283 27.70 20.58 44.84
CA GLY A 283 28.37 20.39 43.56
C GLY A 283 29.13 19.07 43.45
N GLN A 284 28.88 18.11 44.35
CA GLN A 284 29.43 16.77 44.28
C GLN A 284 28.57 15.86 43.40
N PRO A 285 29.14 14.81 42.77
CA PRO A 285 28.37 13.88 41.95
C PRO A 285 27.31 13.15 42.78
N PHE A 286 26.08 13.11 42.25
CA PHE A 286 24.98 12.37 42.88
C PHE A 286 25.16 10.87 42.66
N ASN A 287 25.38 10.12 43.74
CA ASN A 287 25.83 8.72 43.67
C ASN A 287 24.70 7.70 43.51
N GLU A 288 23.43 8.11 43.61
CA GLU A 288 22.31 7.23 43.33
C GLU A 288 22.05 7.13 41.82
N THR A 289 21.54 5.96 41.41
CA THR A 289 21.24 5.67 40.01
C THR A 289 19.95 6.37 39.59
N ILE A 290 20.04 7.24 38.58
CA ILE A 290 18.91 7.93 37.96
C ILE A 290 18.85 7.55 36.48
N ASP A 291 17.68 7.18 35.98
CA ASP A 291 17.46 6.96 34.54
C ASP A 291 17.34 8.30 33.81
N VAL A 292 18.29 8.55 32.91
CA VAL A 292 18.34 9.76 32.08
C VAL A 292 17.81 9.44 30.69
N GLN A 293 16.82 10.20 30.24
CA GLN A 293 16.26 10.08 28.90
C GLN A 293 16.92 11.06 27.94
N PHE A 294 17.38 10.54 26.80
CA PHE A 294 17.93 11.30 25.68
C PHE A 294 16.94 11.27 24.51
N SER A 295 16.69 12.43 23.91
CA SER A 295 15.86 12.56 22.71
C SER A 295 16.36 13.73 21.87
N SER A 296 16.01 13.76 20.59
CA SER A 296 16.37 14.82 19.64
C SER A 296 15.29 14.94 18.58
N GLY A 297 15.31 16.03 17.80
CA GLY A 297 14.37 16.19 16.69
C GLY A 297 14.49 15.05 15.69
N CYS A 298 15.73 14.67 15.32
CA CYS A 298 15.98 13.60 14.36
C CYS A 298 15.76 12.18 14.91
N SER A 299 15.91 11.95 16.22
CA SER A 299 15.67 10.63 16.82
C SER A 299 14.19 10.34 17.08
N SER A 300 13.35 11.37 17.18
CA SER A 300 11.93 11.25 17.55
C SER A 300 10.96 11.21 16.36
N LEU A 301 11.48 11.20 15.12
CA LEU A 301 10.67 11.02 13.90
C LEU A 301 10.08 9.61 13.81
N SER A 302 8.98 9.45 13.07
CA SER A 302 8.38 8.13 12.76
C SER A 302 9.35 7.18 12.05
N THR A 303 10.31 7.75 11.32
CA THR A 303 11.47 7.05 10.76
C THR A 303 12.72 7.81 11.21
N PRO A 304 13.39 7.36 12.29
CA PRO A 304 14.49 8.12 12.90
C PRO A 304 15.66 8.32 11.95
N THR A 305 16.11 9.57 11.80
CA THR A 305 17.29 9.96 11.01
C THR A 305 18.53 10.15 11.88
N ALA A 306 18.39 9.99 13.20
CA ALA A 306 19.48 9.82 14.15
C ALA A 306 19.09 8.77 15.20
N THR A 307 20.08 8.15 15.84
CA THR A 307 19.84 7.20 16.94
C THR A 307 20.58 7.63 18.19
N LEU A 308 19.88 7.56 19.33
CA LEU A 308 20.37 7.80 20.68
C LEU A 308 19.93 6.63 21.56
N SER A 309 20.83 6.15 22.42
CA SER A 309 20.45 5.19 23.47
C SER A 309 19.70 5.93 24.58
N SER A 310 18.52 5.44 24.96
CA SER A 310 17.67 6.02 26.00
C SER A 310 16.66 4.98 26.51
N PRO A 311 16.39 4.89 27.83
CA PRO A 311 17.07 5.60 28.93
C PRO A 311 18.49 5.08 29.20
N VAL A 312 19.32 5.91 29.84
CA VAL A 312 20.68 5.57 30.30
C VAL A 312 20.81 5.86 31.80
N PRO A 313 21.15 4.89 32.65
CA PRO A 313 21.34 5.13 34.08
C PRO A 313 22.62 5.93 34.35
N THR A 314 22.60 6.79 35.38
CA THR A 314 23.80 7.46 35.88
C THR A 314 24.76 6.46 36.55
N LEU A 315 26.07 6.64 36.35
CA LEU A 315 27.13 5.96 37.09
C LEU A 315 28.05 7.01 37.71
N ASN A 316 28.09 7.09 39.04
CA ASN A 316 28.76 8.18 39.79
C ASN A 316 28.33 9.58 39.31
N GLY A 317 27.02 9.79 39.16
CA GLY A 317 26.44 11.06 38.71
C GLY A 317 26.56 11.37 37.22
N VAL A 318 27.16 10.51 36.39
CA VAL A 318 27.31 10.78 34.94
C VAL A 318 26.47 9.82 34.10
N ALA A 319 25.73 10.35 33.13
CA ALA A 319 25.06 9.57 32.09
C ALA A 319 25.58 9.97 30.70
N THR A 320 25.94 8.98 29.89
CA THR A 320 26.50 9.19 28.55
C THR A 320 25.75 8.36 27.50
N SER A 321 25.25 9.00 26.45
CA SER A 321 24.65 8.37 25.28
C SER A 321 25.49 8.64 24.02
N ILE A 322 25.33 7.80 22.99
CA ILE A 322 26.01 7.98 21.70
C ILE A 322 24.95 8.45 20.69
N TYR A 323 25.16 9.63 20.14
CA TYR A 323 24.43 10.13 18.98
C TYR A 323 25.07 9.59 17.70
N LEU A 324 24.27 8.93 16.84
CA LEU A 324 24.69 8.48 15.51
C LEU A 324 23.79 9.12 14.46
N ALA A 325 24.37 9.89 13.54
CA ALA A 325 23.65 10.48 12.43
C ALA A 325 23.41 9.43 11.32
N ARG A 326 22.14 9.05 11.08
CA ARG A 326 21.73 8.14 9.99
C ARG A 326 21.09 8.85 8.80
N GLY A 327 21.20 10.17 8.75
CA GLY A 327 20.52 11.02 7.77
C GLY A 327 20.07 12.38 8.31
N CYS A 328 20.24 12.66 9.60
CA CYS A 328 20.07 14.00 10.13
C CYS A 328 21.11 14.95 9.48
N VAL A 329 20.69 16.14 9.05
CA VAL A 329 21.57 17.16 8.45
C VAL A 329 21.21 18.51 9.05
N GLY A 330 22.22 19.33 9.33
CA GLY A 330 22.06 20.63 10.00
C GLY A 330 22.10 20.50 11.53
N ASP A 331 21.56 21.50 12.21
CA ASP A 331 21.54 21.55 13.67
C ASP A 331 20.43 20.66 14.24
N ASP A 332 20.79 19.71 15.08
CA ASP A 332 19.87 18.86 15.83
C ASP A 332 20.03 19.11 17.33
N THR A 333 18.93 19.51 17.98
CA THR A 333 18.92 19.80 19.41
C THR A 333 18.53 18.55 20.19
N ILE A 334 19.45 18.12 21.05
CA ILE A 334 19.31 16.97 21.93
C ILE A 334 18.76 17.46 23.26
N ASN A 335 17.58 16.98 23.62
CA ASN A 335 16.93 17.20 24.90
C ASN A 335 17.23 16.03 25.82
N VAL A 336 17.80 16.35 26.99
CA VAL A 336 18.13 15.39 28.04
C VAL A 336 17.24 15.68 29.24
N THR A 337 16.52 14.67 29.74
CA THR A 337 15.60 14.81 30.87
C THR A 337 15.76 13.68 31.86
N ALA A 338 15.63 13.95 33.16
CA ALA A 338 15.57 12.93 34.19
C ALA A 338 14.64 13.35 35.33
N ASN A 339 14.22 12.39 36.14
CA ASN A 339 13.50 12.65 37.39
C ASN A 339 14.27 12.02 38.56
N ALA A 340 14.62 12.85 39.54
CA ALA A 340 15.35 12.44 40.72
C ALA A 340 14.57 12.89 41.96
N GLY A 341 13.92 11.95 42.65
CA GLY A 341 13.18 12.24 43.88
C GLY A 341 12.09 13.31 43.72
N GLY A 342 11.42 13.38 42.56
CA GLY A 342 10.39 14.38 42.27
C GLY A 342 10.89 15.67 41.63
N VAL A 343 12.21 15.88 41.51
CA VAL A 343 12.80 17.01 40.77
C VAL A 343 12.93 16.66 39.29
N ASN A 344 12.35 17.47 38.41
CA ASN A 344 12.52 17.34 36.97
C ASN A 344 13.78 18.07 36.54
N LEU A 345 14.72 17.33 35.99
CA LEU A 345 16.00 17.82 35.50
C LEU A 345 15.98 17.90 33.99
N THR A 346 16.54 18.98 33.43
CA THR A 346 16.61 19.18 31.97
C THR A 346 17.96 19.75 31.57
N ALA A 347 18.53 19.26 30.48
CA ALA A 347 19.69 19.84 29.82
C ALA A 347 19.58 19.76 28.30
N ILE A 348 20.26 20.67 27.59
CA ILE A 348 20.26 20.72 26.12
C ILE A 348 21.69 20.73 25.56
N ALA A 349 21.84 20.14 24.38
CA ALA A 349 23.01 20.29 23.51
C ALA A 349 22.56 20.36 22.06
N THR A 350 23.33 21.01 21.19
CA THR A 350 23.04 21.07 19.75
C THR A 350 24.23 20.51 18.98
N VAL A 351 23.99 19.46 18.18
CA VAL A 351 24.97 18.87 17.28
C VAL A 351 24.72 19.36 15.86
N ASN A 352 25.75 19.82 15.16
CA ASN A 352 25.69 20.16 13.74
C ASN A 352 26.15 18.97 12.89
N VAL A 353 25.27 18.41 12.07
CA VAL A 353 25.61 17.32 11.15
C VAL A 353 25.84 17.87 9.75
N LEU A 354 27.06 17.73 9.25
CA LEU A 354 27.41 18.10 7.87
C LEU A 354 26.81 17.09 6.87
N PRO A 355 26.32 17.56 5.71
CA PRO A 355 25.86 16.67 4.64
C PRO A 355 27.01 15.77 4.13
N ALA A 356 26.66 14.63 3.53
CA ALA A 356 27.64 13.75 2.90
C ALA A 356 28.18 14.37 1.60
N ASP A 357 29.46 14.14 1.30
CA ASP A 357 30.05 14.56 0.03
C ASP A 357 29.41 13.76 -1.12
N VAL A 358 28.73 14.48 -2.01
CA VAL A 358 28.07 13.86 -3.16
C VAL A 358 29.11 13.36 -4.17
N GLY A 359 28.95 12.13 -4.65
CA GLY A 359 29.80 11.53 -5.67
C GLY A 359 29.17 11.53 -7.06
N SER A 360 27.87 11.24 -7.18
CA SER A 360 27.17 11.15 -8.48
C SER A 360 25.65 11.27 -8.37
N ILE A 361 25.00 11.55 -9.51
CA ILE A 361 23.55 11.43 -9.67
C ILE A 361 23.30 10.36 -10.74
N LYS A 362 22.40 9.43 -10.47
CA LYS A 362 21.97 8.35 -11.35
C LYS A 362 20.51 8.56 -11.75
N PHE A 363 20.20 8.39 -13.03
CA PHE A 363 18.80 8.31 -13.48
C PHE A 363 18.20 6.94 -13.14
N GLU A 364 17.00 6.91 -12.56
CA GLU A 364 16.28 5.66 -12.24
C GLU A 364 15.18 5.35 -13.24
N SER A 365 14.23 6.27 -13.45
CA SER A 365 13.08 6.03 -14.32
C SER A 365 12.41 7.31 -14.83
N ALA A 366 11.70 7.18 -15.95
CA ALA A 366 10.69 8.10 -16.44
C ALA A 366 9.43 7.26 -16.71
N THR A 367 8.30 7.60 -16.10
CA THR A 367 7.09 6.76 -16.21
C THR A 367 5.85 7.62 -16.41
N PRO A 368 5.14 7.47 -17.55
CA PRO A 368 5.54 6.68 -18.74
C PRO A 368 6.68 7.32 -19.55
N GLU A 369 7.35 6.56 -20.43
CA GLU A 369 8.42 7.07 -21.32
C GLU A 369 7.88 7.79 -22.57
N ASN A 370 6.61 7.57 -22.92
CA ASN A 370 5.91 8.28 -23.97
C ASN A 370 4.71 8.98 -23.33
N ILE A 371 4.62 10.29 -23.49
CA ILE A 371 3.49 11.09 -23.05
C ILE A 371 2.83 11.73 -24.26
N ALA A 372 1.52 11.89 -24.19
CA ALA A 372 0.77 12.48 -25.27
C ALA A 372 0.84 14.02 -25.22
N ILE A 373 0.71 14.71 -26.36
CA ILE A 373 0.59 16.18 -26.37
C ILE A 373 -0.65 16.59 -25.58
N LEU A 374 -0.59 17.78 -24.97
CA LEU A 374 -1.67 18.33 -24.15
C LEU A 374 -3.00 18.40 -24.91
N GLY A 375 -4.06 17.84 -24.32
CA GLY A 375 -5.43 17.86 -24.83
C GLY A 375 -5.83 16.65 -25.67
N THR A 376 -5.05 15.57 -25.65
CA THR A 376 -5.30 14.35 -26.45
C THR A 376 -5.92 13.21 -25.64
N GLY A 377 -6.00 13.35 -24.32
CA GLY A 377 -6.73 12.42 -23.45
C GLY A 377 -5.97 11.16 -23.02
N ASN A 378 -4.69 11.05 -23.41
CA ASN A 378 -3.75 10.03 -22.95
C ASN A 378 -2.89 10.56 -21.77
N ASP A 379 -1.88 9.79 -21.33
CA ASP A 379 -0.96 10.25 -20.28
C ASP A 379 -0.18 11.48 -20.74
N GLU A 380 -0.53 12.66 -20.25
CA GLU A 380 0.06 13.96 -20.61
C GLU A 380 1.20 14.38 -19.65
N SER A 381 1.61 13.49 -18.74
CA SER A 381 2.70 13.78 -17.80
C SER A 381 3.53 12.55 -17.49
N SER A 382 4.82 12.73 -17.23
CA SER A 382 5.76 11.68 -16.85
C SER A 382 6.46 12.02 -15.54
N THR A 383 6.48 11.07 -14.61
CA THR A 383 7.26 11.21 -13.38
C THR A 383 8.69 10.74 -13.63
N VAL A 384 9.66 11.63 -13.39
CA VAL A 384 11.10 11.38 -13.62
C VAL A 384 11.81 11.29 -12.28
N VAL A 385 12.49 10.17 -12.03
CA VAL A 385 13.15 9.86 -10.76
C VAL A 385 14.66 9.75 -10.95
N PHE A 386 15.41 10.39 -10.06
CA PHE A 386 16.87 10.32 -9.96
C PHE A 386 17.28 9.86 -8.55
N GLN A 387 18.46 9.28 -8.44
CA GLN A 387 19.08 8.86 -7.19
C GLN A 387 20.46 9.51 -7.02
N VAL A 388 20.70 10.14 -5.88
CA VAL A 388 21.98 10.76 -5.51
C VAL A 388 22.79 9.81 -4.64
N LEU A 389 24.06 9.62 -5.01
CA LEU A 389 24.99 8.71 -4.37
C LEU A 389 26.26 9.45 -3.93
N ASP A 390 26.86 9.04 -2.81
CA ASP A 390 28.15 9.53 -2.33
C ASP A 390 29.32 8.95 -3.15
N THR A 391 30.56 9.32 -2.80
CA THR A 391 31.78 8.80 -3.46
C THR A 391 32.01 7.29 -3.29
N ASN A 392 31.27 6.65 -2.38
CA ASN A 392 31.36 5.24 -2.06
C ASN A 392 30.16 4.44 -2.59
N GLY A 393 29.21 5.09 -3.27
CA GLY A 393 28.01 4.50 -3.84
C GLY A 393 26.83 4.34 -2.87
N ASN A 394 26.88 4.95 -1.68
CA ASN A 394 25.74 4.95 -0.75
C ASN A 394 24.78 6.10 -1.06
N PRO A 395 23.47 5.96 -0.77
CA PRO A 395 22.52 7.04 -0.96
C PRO A 395 22.80 8.28 -0.10
N VAL A 396 22.64 9.47 -0.69
CA VAL A 396 22.75 10.75 0.01
C VAL A 396 21.37 11.35 0.20
N ASN A 397 20.97 11.53 1.45
CA ASN A 397 19.67 12.11 1.78
C ASN A 397 19.75 13.62 2.00
N ASN A 398 18.59 14.30 1.93
CA ASN A 398 18.46 15.75 2.10
C ASN A 398 19.33 16.60 1.15
N GLN A 399 19.74 16.04 0.01
CA GLN A 399 20.50 16.75 -1.00
C GLN A 399 19.54 17.50 -1.93
N LEU A 400 19.69 18.82 -2.02
CA LEU A 400 18.95 19.64 -2.99
C LEU A 400 19.46 19.34 -4.40
N VAL A 401 18.53 19.01 -5.30
CA VAL A 401 18.78 18.75 -6.72
C VAL A 401 17.90 19.69 -7.55
N ASN A 402 18.51 20.35 -8.52
CA ASN A 402 17.83 21.22 -9.48
C ASN A 402 17.57 20.46 -10.78
N PHE A 403 16.38 20.67 -11.34
CA PHE A 403 15.93 20.08 -12.58
C PHE A 403 15.82 21.15 -13.67
N SER A 404 16.16 20.79 -14.90
CA SER A 404 15.96 21.64 -16.07
C SER A 404 15.65 20.81 -17.31
N LEU A 405 14.84 21.34 -18.21
CA LEU A 405 14.54 20.70 -19.49
C LEU A 405 15.60 21.06 -20.54
N ASN A 406 15.82 20.17 -21.49
CA ASN A 406 16.60 20.47 -22.71
C ASN A 406 15.83 21.38 -23.69
N THR A 407 14.50 21.36 -23.65
CA THR A 407 13.61 22.14 -24.51
C THR A 407 12.30 22.44 -23.77
N GLU A 408 11.78 23.65 -23.98
CA GLU A 408 10.45 24.10 -23.55
C GLU A 408 9.52 24.29 -24.77
N THR A 409 9.94 23.78 -25.94
CA THR A 409 9.19 23.90 -27.19
C THR A 409 7.81 23.27 -27.03
N GLY A 410 6.77 23.98 -27.47
CA GLY A 410 5.39 23.54 -27.29
C GLY A 410 4.80 23.81 -25.90
N GLY A 411 5.57 24.40 -24.97
CA GLY A 411 5.10 24.66 -23.61
C GLY A 411 5.24 23.45 -22.67
N VAL A 412 6.21 22.56 -22.95
CA VAL A 412 6.61 21.52 -22.00
C VAL A 412 7.15 22.19 -20.75
N GLU A 413 6.66 21.78 -19.59
CA GLU A 413 7.03 22.34 -18.29
C GLU A 413 7.45 21.24 -17.31
N LEU A 414 8.18 21.64 -16.26
CA LEU A 414 8.65 20.74 -15.22
C LEU A 414 8.22 21.23 -13.83
N ILE A 415 7.65 20.35 -13.00
CA ILE A 415 7.14 20.72 -11.68
C ILE A 415 7.43 19.59 -10.67
N PRO A 416 8.16 19.86 -9.57
CA PRO A 416 8.88 21.10 -9.24
C PRO A 416 10.24 21.23 -9.96
N GLU A 417 10.78 22.45 -10.05
CA GLU A 417 12.12 22.74 -10.61
C GLU A 417 13.29 22.35 -9.71
N SER A 418 13.03 22.08 -8.44
CA SER A 418 14.02 21.56 -7.51
C SER A 418 13.35 20.74 -6.43
N ALA A 419 14.01 19.70 -5.95
CA ALA A 419 13.56 18.93 -4.80
C ALA A 419 14.74 18.36 -4.01
N THR A 420 14.50 17.95 -2.77
CA THR A 420 15.50 17.34 -1.89
C THR A 420 15.36 15.83 -1.86
N THR A 421 16.47 15.11 -1.84
CA THR A 421 16.46 13.64 -1.79
C THR A 421 15.91 13.07 -0.49
N ASP A 422 15.25 11.91 -0.58
CA ASP A 422 14.76 11.15 0.58
C ASP A 422 15.87 10.28 1.24
N ILE A 423 15.49 9.42 2.19
CA ILE A 423 16.43 8.52 2.90
C ILE A 423 17.11 7.49 1.98
N ASN A 424 16.51 7.16 0.83
CA ASN A 424 17.07 6.28 -0.19
C ASN A 424 17.87 7.04 -1.26
N GLY A 425 18.08 8.35 -1.04
CA GLY A 425 18.75 9.24 -1.98
C GLY A 425 17.92 9.56 -3.23
N GLN A 426 16.63 9.25 -3.24
CA GLN A 426 15.76 9.45 -4.41
C GLN A 426 15.16 10.86 -4.42
N VAL A 427 15.05 11.44 -5.61
CA VAL A 427 14.41 12.73 -5.86
C VAL A 427 13.62 12.66 -7.17
N GLN A 428 12.49 13.34 -7.24
CA GLN A 428 11.60 13.28 -8.40
C GLN A 428 11.13 14.66 -8.85
N THR A 429 10.79 14.74 -10.14
CA THR A 429 10.04 15.84 -10.77
C THR A 429 9.03 15.28 -11.76
N VAL A 430 8.07 16.09 -12.17
CA VAL A 430 7.07 15.71 -13.18
C VAL A 430 7.27 16.59 -14.41
N VAL A 431 7.35 15.96 -15.59
CA VAL A 431 7.32 16.64 -16.88
C VAL A 431 5.88 16.63 -17.37
N ASN A 432 5.30 17.82 -17.60
CA ASN A 432 4.00 17.95 -18.25
C ASN A 432 4.21 18.21 -19.74
N SER A 433 3.44 17.54 -20.58
CA SER A 433 3.54 17.67 -22.02
C SER A 433 3.06 19.04 -22.50
N GLY A 434 3.63 19.46 -23.62
CA GLY A 434 3.22 20.66 -24.32
C GLY A 434 2.26 20.34 -25.47
N THR A 435 2.05 21.34 -26.31
CA THR A 435 1.21 21.32 -27.51
C THR A 435 1.96 20.90 -28.78
N VAL A 436 3.24 20.53 -28.69
CA VAL A 436 4.07 20.17 -29.86
C VAL A 436 4.79 18.87 -29.58
N ALA A 437 4.81 17.96 -30.56
CA ALA A 437 5.57 16.72 -30.45
C ALA A 437 7.08 17.02 -30.40
N THR A 438 7.77 16.45 -29.42
CA THR A 438 9.19 16.71 -29.19
C THR A 438 9.84 15.62 -28.35
N THR A 439 11.17 15.62 -28.29
CA THR A 439 11.92 14.74 -27.39
C THR A 439 12.47 15.54 -26.23
N VAL A 440 12.15 15.08 -25.03
CA VAL A 440 12.43 15.80 -23.78
C VAL A 440 13.46 15.02 -22.99
N ARG A 441 14.36 15.75 -22.32
CA ARG A 441 15.27 15.22 -21.32
C ARG A 441 15.30 16.16 -20.13
N VAL A 442 15.24 15.56 -18.94
CA VAL A 442 15.42 16.29 -17.68
C VAL A 442 16.89 16.18 -17.30
N LYS A 443 17.57 17.31 -17.16
CA LYS A 443 18.88 17.41 -16.51
C LYS A 443 18.66 17.58 -15.01
N ALA A 444 19.26 16.70 -14.21
CA ALA A 444 19.36 16.84 -12.76
C ALA A 444 20.77 17.29 -12.38
N ALA A 445 20.91 18.34 -11.58
CA ALA A 445 22.20 18.92 -11.20
C ALA A 445 22.23 19.34 -9.72
N ILE A 446 23.43 19.33 -9.14
CA ILE A 446 23.68 19.81 -7.76
C ILE A 446 24.57 21.05 -7.81
N ASP A 447 24.04 22.17 -7.34
CA ASP A 447 24.76 23.44 -7.27
C ASP A 447 25.94 23.37 -6.29
N GLY A 448 27.02 24.10 -6.60
CA GLY A 448 28.18 24.24 -5.72
C GLY A 448 29.20 23.09 -5.77
N SER A 449 28.98 22.08 -6.63
CA SER A 449 29.95 21.01 -6.90
C SER A 449 30.99 21.43 -7.98
N SER A 450 32.24 20.95 -7.85
CA SER A 450 33.32 21.23 -8.81
C SER A 450 34.16 19.97 -9.07
N PRO A 451 34.07 19.32 -10.25
CA PRO A 451 33.21 19.67 -11.40
C PRO A 451 31.70 19.55 -11.05
N GLU A 452 30.84 20.19 -11.86
CA GLU A 452 29.37 20.10 -11.69
C GLU A 452 28.95 18.62 -11.73
N ILE A 453 28.34 18.14 -10.64
CA ILE A 453 27.72 16.82 -10.56
C ILE A 453 26.32 16.95 -11.16
N ALA A 454 26.18 16.45 -12.38
CA ALA A 454 24.91 16.44 -13.10
C ALA A 454 24.74 15.16 -13.92
N THR A 455 23.48 14.81 -14.18
CA THR A 455 23.10 13.72 -15.07
C THR A 455 21.87 14.11 -15.90
N GLN A 456 21.52 13.29 -16.89
CA GLN A 456 20.31 13.47 -17.69
C GLN A 456 19.44 12.21 -17.62
N SER A 457 18.12 12.40 -17.68
CA SER A 457 17.20 11.30 -17.89
C SER A 457 17.43 10.63 -19.25
N SER A 458 17.00 9.36 -19.36
CA SER A 458 16.84 8.74 -20.67
C SER A 458 15.49 9.11 -21.31
N LEU A 459 15.27 8.54 -22.49
CA LEU A 459 14.06 8.54 -23.33
C LEU A 459 12.79 9.10 -22.66
N LEU A 460 12.38 10.29 -23.06
CA LEU A 460 11.03 10.82 -22.86
C LEU A 460 10.57 11.46 -24.16
N VAL A 461 9.50 10.93 -24.75
CA VAL A 461 8.95 11.41 -26.03
C VAL A 461 7.56 11.99 -25.78
N VAL A 462 7.33 13.17 -26.36
CA VAL A 462 6.01 13.78 -26.44
C VAL A 462 5.50 13.58 -27.88
N SER A 463 4.40 12.85 -28.07
CA SER A 463 3.77 12.65 -29.39
C SER A 463 2.25 12.67 -29.26
N THR A 464 1.44 12.52 -30.32
CA THR A 464 -0.03 12.42 -30.11
C THR A 464 -0.41 11.05 -29.55
N GLY A 465 0.32 10.00 -29.93
CA GLY A 465 0.00 8.63 -29.56
C GLY A 465 -1.38 8.18 -30.07
N ILE A 466 -1.96 8.92 -31.01
CA ILE A 466 -3.25 8.59 -31.64
C ILE A 466 -2.92 8.08 -33.05
N PRO A 467 -3.48 6.95 -33.50
CA PRO A 467 -3.30 6.46 -34.86
C PRO A 467 -3.65 7.52 -35.91
N ASP A 468 -2.78 7.71 -36.90
CA ASP A 468 -3.02 8.57 -38.05
C ASP A 468 -3.32 7.74 -39.31
N GLN A 469 -4.20 8.24 -40.18
CA GLN A 469 -4.76 7.52 -41.32
C GLN A 469 -3.70 7.10 -42.35
N ASP A 470 -2.69 7.93 -42.62
CA ASP A 470 -1.62 7.60 -43.58
C ASP A 470 -0.55 6.65 -43.00
N SER A 471 -0.66 6.36 -41.70
CA SER A 471 0.33 5.65 -40.89
C SER A 471 -0.18 4.28 -40.42
N MET A 472 -1.18 3.73 -41.12
CA MET A 472 -1.82 2.44 -40.85
C MET A 472 -1.59 1.45 -42.00
N SER A 473 -0.99 0.30 -41.71
CA SER A 473 -0.69 -0.73 -42.71
C SER A 473 -1.13 -2.12 -42.27
N LEU A 474 -1.77 -2.84 -43.20
CA LEU A 474 -2.23 -4.22 -43.00
C LEU A 474 -1.41 -5.20 -43.86
N SER A 475 -1.12 -6.39 -43.33
CA SER A 475 -0.38 -7.45 -44.02
C SER A 475 -0.87 -8.84 -43.61
N ALA A 476 -0.61 -9.86 -44.43
CA ALA A 476 -0.96 -11.24 -44.12
C ALA A 476 0.20 -12.22 -44.39
N SER A 477 0.25 -13.31 -43.62
CA SER A 477 1.22 -14.39 -43.82
C SER A 477 1.05 -15.12 -45.16
N SER A 478 -0.17 -15.18 -45.68
CA SER A 478 -0.51 -15.71 -47.00
C SER A 478 -1.67 -14.93 -47.60
N LEU A 479 -1.56 -14.53 -48.87
CA LEU A 479 -2.56 -13.77 -49.60
C LEU A 479 -3.51 -14.64 -50.42
N ASN A 480 -3.18 -15.92 -50.61
CA ASN A 480 -3.93 -16.90 -51.38
C ASN A 480 -3.88 -18.27 -50.69
N PRO A 481 -4.43 -18.42 -49.46
CA PRO A 481 -4.54 -19.73 -48.81
C PRO A 481 -5.41 -20.71 -49.62
N GLU A 482 -5.30 -22.02 -49.38
CA GLU A 482 -6.18 -23.06 -49.98
C GLU A 482 -7.57 -23.05 -49.29
N ALA A 483 -8.19 -21.87 -49.35
CA ALA A 483 -9.42 -21.40 -48.70
C ALA A 483 -10.73 -22.05 -49.12
N TRP A 484 -10.82 -22.46 -50.39
CA TRP A 484 -12.12 -22.62 -51.02
C TRP A 484 -12.80 -23.94 -50.65
N GLN A 485 -12.06 -25.05 -50.63
CA GLN A 485 -12.64 -26.38 -50.38
C GLN A 485 -12.48 -26.84 -48.93
N PHE A 486 -11.57 -26.20 -48.19
CA PHE A 486 -11.20 -26.61 -46.85
C PHE A 486 -11.52 -25.51 -45.84
N ASP A 487 -12.08 -25.92 -44.70
CA ASP A 487 -12.31 -25.04 -43.56
C ASP A 487 -11.08 -25.07 -42.64
N GLY A 488 -10.76 -23.91 -42.05
CA GLY A 488 -9.80 -23.75 -40.95
C GLY A 488 -8.34 -24.05 -41.28
N GLU A 489 -7.97 -24.03 -42.56
CA GLU A 489 -6.77 -24.71 -43.08
C GLU A 489 -5.52 -24.68 -42.19
N GLU A 490 -5.10 -25.92 -41.87
CA GLU A 490 -4.07 -26.41 -40.95
C GLU A 490 -3.81 -25.61 -39.67
N LEU A 491 -4.80 -25.62 -38.76
CA LEU A 491 -4.69 -25.39 -37.30
C LEU A 491 -4.15 -24.02 -36.81
N ALA A 492 -3.63 -23.16 -37.69
CA ALA A 492 -3.04 -21.86 -37.33
C ALA A 492 -3.73 -20.65 -38.00
N GLY A 493 -4.44 -20.83 -39.13
CA GLY A 493 -5.06 -19.77 -39.91
C GLY A 493 -4.06 -18.80 -40.57
N VAL A 494 -4.56 -17.81 -41.31
CA VAL A 494 -3.75 -16.73 -41.90
C VAL A 494 -3.52 -15.66 -40.83
N GLN A 495 -2.26 -15.40 -40.48
CA GLN A 495 -1.91 -14.32 -39.56
C GLN A 495 -2.03 -12.99 -40.30
N VAL A 496 -2.92 -12.13 -39.82
CA VAL A 496 -3.09 -10.76 -40.32
C VAL A 496 -2.43 -9.83 -39.30
N ASN A 497 -1.44 -9.06 -39.73
CA ASN A 497 -0.69 -8.14 -38.88
C ASN A 497 -1.02 -6.70 -39.27
N ILE A 498 -1.29 -5.87 -38.27
CA ILE A 498 -1.46 -4.44 -38.42
C ILE A 498 -0.33 -3.69 -37.72
N LEU A 499 0.19 -2.67 -38.39
CA LEU A 499 1.10 -1.67 -37.85
C LEU A 499 0.44 -0.31 -37.92
N MET A 500 0.53 0.46 -36.83
CA MET A 500 -0.04 1.79 -36.72
C MET A 500 0.99 2.73 -36.10
N ALA A 501 1.07 3.93 -36.63
CA ALA A 501 1.82 5.02 -36.06
C ALA A 501 0.96 6.28 -35.94
N ASP A 502 1.43 7.21 -35.13
CA ASP A 502 0.84 8.54 -35.02
C ASP A 502 1.27 9.46 -36.18
N ALA A 503 0.76 10.70 -36.23
CA ALA A 503 1.05 11.67 -37.29
C ALA A 503 2.54 12.01 -37.46
N PHE A 504 3.39 11.62 -36.50
CA PHE A 504 4.84 11.81 -36.55
C PHE A 504 5.57 10.50 -36.88
N ASN A 505 4.86 9.47 -37.33
CA ASN A 505 5.35 8.12 -37.60
C ASN A 505 5.99 7.42 -36.38
N ASN A 506 5.58 7.78 -35.15
CA ASN A 506 5.96 7.03 -33.97
C ASN A 506 4.96 5.89 -33.72
N PRO A 507 5.42 4.70 -33.30
CA PRO A 507 4.53 3.61 -32.91
C PRO A 507 3.44 4.07 -31.94
N VAL A 508 2.19 3.72 -32.21
CA VAL A 508 1.10 4.05 -31.28
C VAL A 508 1.30 3.36 -29.93
N PRO A 509 0.81 3.93 -28.81
CA PRO A 509 0.97 3.39 -27.47
C PRO A 509 0.43 1.96 -27.35
N ASP A 510 1.03 1.20 -26.44
CA ASP A 510 0.55 -0.13 -26.09
C ASP A 510 -0.88 -0.07 -25.54
N GLY A 511 -1.73 -1.01 -25.96
CA GLY A 511 -3.14 -1.03 -25.57
C GLY A 511 -4.11 -0.34 -26.53
N THR A 512 -3.63 0.28 -27.61
CA THR A 512 -4.49 0.84 -28.66
C THR A 512 -5.28 -0.28 -29.35
N ALA A 513 -6.61 -0.19 -29.34
CA ALA A 513 -7.49 -1.23 -29.85
C ALA A 513 -7.75 -1.12 -31.36
N VAL A 514 -7.74 -2.26 -32.04
CA VAL A 514 -8.09 -2.40 -33.47
C VAL A 514 -9.24 -3.36 -33.61
N ASN A 515 -10.23 -3.00 -34.41
CA ASN A 515 -11.38 -3.84 -34.76
C ASN A 515 -11.26 -4.33 -36.21
N PHE A 516 -11.60 -5.60 -36.45
CA PHE A 516 -11.50 -6.25 -37.76
C PHE A 516 -12.88 -6.70 -38.25
N THR A 517 -13.08 -6.63 -39.56
CA THR A 517 -14.26 -7.17 -40.24
C THR A 517 -13.84 -7.77 -41.57
N THR A 518 -14.54 -8.81 -42.02
CA THR A 518 -14.27 -9.44 -43.32
C THR A 518 -15.57 -9.93 -43.94
N GLU A 519 -15.64 -9.88 -45.27
CA GLU A 519 -16.78 -10.38 -46.05
C GLU A 519 -16.73 -11.90 -46.29
N GLY A 520 -15.58 -12.53 -46.07
CA GLY A 520 -15.34 -13.94 -46.36
C GLY A 520 -14.51 -14.64 -45.28
N GLY A 521 -14.88 -15.86 -44.91
CA GLY A 521 -14.25 -16.59 -43.81
C GLY A 521 -14.62 -16.05 -42.42
N SER A 522 -13.71 -16.21 -41.46
CA SER A 522 -13.86 -15.70 -40.09
C SER A 522 -12.54 -15.11 -39.60
N ILE A 523 -12.60 -13.97 -38.93
CA ILE A 523 -11.43 -13.27 -38.38
C ILE A 523 -11.61 -13.03 -36.89
N ASP A 524 -10.52 -13.09 -36.12
CA ASP A 524 -10.59 -12.65 -34.72
C ASP A 524 -11.02 -11.17 -34.69
N PRO A 525 -11.96 -10.78 -33.81
CA PRO A 525 -12.66 -9.51 -33.94
C PRO A 525 -11.78 -8.30 -33.63
N SER A 526 -10.74 -8.47 -32.81
CA SER A 526 -9.93 -7.35 -32.34
C SER A 526 -8.56 -7.77 -31.83
N CYS A 527 -7.60 -6.84 -31.84
CA CYS A 527 -6.35 -6.94 -31.08
C CYS A 527 -5.99 -5.60 -30.44
N VAL A 528 -5.03 -5.62 -29.51
CA VAL A 528 -4.46 -4.40 -28.90
C VAL A 528 -2.98 -4.33 -29.23
N THR A 529 -2.49 -3.12 -29.52
CA THR A 529 -1.10 -2.90 -29.92
C THR A 529 -0.10 -3.22 -28.82
N GLN A 530 1.05 -3.74 -29.26
CA GLN A 530 2.30 -3.79 -28.52
C GLN A 530 3.40 -3.30 -29.46
N ASN A 531 4.15 -2.27 -29.05
CA ASN A 531 5.16 -1.60 -29.87
C ASN A 531 4.60 -1.13 -31.24
N GLY A 532 3.40 -0.53 -31.25
CA GLY A 532 2.75 0.01 -32.44
C GLY A 532 2.08 -1.00 -33.37
N GLY A 533 2.01 -2.28 -33.03
CA GLY A 533 1.37 -3.28 -33.88
C GLY A 533 0.64 -4.38 -33.13
N CYS A 534 -0.26 -5.07 -33.81
CA CYS A 534 -0.87 -6.30 -33.30
C CYS A 534 -1.29 -7.24 -34.42
N SER A 535 -1.68 -8.46 -34.07
CA SER A 535 -2.02 -9.50 -35.04
C SER A 535 -3.31 -10.21 -34.65
N VAL A 536 -4.07 -10.62 -35.66
CA VAL A 536 -5.25 -11.48 -35.56
C VAL A 536 -5.12 -12.66 -36.51
N THR A 537 -5.94 -13.69 -36.32
CA THR A 537 -5.99 -14.85 -37.22
C THR A 537 -7.27 -14.82 -38.05
N TRP A 538 -7.12 -14.84 -39.36
CA TRP A 538 -8.19 -15.15 -40.31
C TRP A 538 -8.24 -16.65 -40.60
N ARG A 539 -9.44 -17.21 -40.77
CA ARG A 539 -9.70 -18.63 -40.99
C ARG A 539 -10.64 -18.81 -42.17
N GLY A 540 -10.25 -19.69 -43.08
CA GLY A 540 -11.12 -20.13 -44.18
C GLY A 540 -12.35 -20.85 -43.62
N GLN A 541 -13.54 -20.40 -43.96
CA GLN A 541 -14.81 -21.07 -43.67
C GLN A 541 -15.92 -20.34 -44.42
N GLN A 542 -17.18 -20.68 -44.16
CA GLN A 542 -18.30 -19.84 -44.61
C GLN A 542 -18.34 -18.51 -43.84
N PRO A 543 -18.74 -17.40 -44.49
CA PRO A 543 -19.17 -17.29 -45.90
C PRO A 543 -18.00 -17.35 -46.89
N ARG A 544 -18.24 -17.92 -48.07
CA ARG A 544 -17.30 -17.90 -49.20
C ARG A 544 -17.79 -16.89 -50.23
N PRO A 545 -17.03 -15.82 -50.53
CA PRO A 545 -17.45 -14.79 -51.48
C PRO A 545 -17.83 -15.38 -52.84
N GLU A 546 -19.04 -15.07 -53.31
CA GLU A 546 -19.61 -15.62 -54.54
C GLU A 546 -18.79 -15.17 -55.75
N GLY A 547 -18.45 -16.06 -56.67
CA GLY A 547 -17.74 -15.69 -57.89
C GLY A 547 -18.31 -16.37 -59.12
N GLU A 548 -18.10 -15.75 -60.27
CA GLU A 548 -18.29 -16.41 -61.56
C GLU A 548 -17.25 -17.52 -61.72
N LEU A 549 -17.70 -18.70 -62.15
CA LEU A 549 -16.87 -19.90 -62.21
C LEU A 549 -16.33 -20.10 -63.62
N LEU A 550 -15.10 -20.63 -63.73
CA LEU A 550 -14.61 -21.26 -64.94
C LEU A 550 -15.38 -22.57 -65.16
N THR A 551 -16.50 -22.49 -65.87
CA THR A 551 -17.31 -23.65 -66.25
C THR A 551 -16.97 -24.15 -67.65
N SER A 552 -17.41 -25.37 -67.96
CA SER A 552 -17.33 -25.96 -69.30
C SER A 552 -18.10 -25.20 -70.39
N GLU A 553 -18.98 -24.25 -70.02
CA GLU A 553 -19.71 -23.40 -70.97
C GLU A 553 -18.95 -22.10 -71.32
N VAL A 554 -18.16 -21.57 -70.38
CA VAL A 554 -17.29 -20.38 -70.56
C VAL A 554 -15.93 -20.79 -71.12
N CYS A 555 -15.48 -22.00 -70.81
CA CYS A 555 -14.38 -22.71 -71.43
C CYS A 555 -14.78 -23.28 -72.80
N TYR A 556 -14.00 -23.09 -73.86
CA TYR A 556 -14.23 -23.85 -75.11
C TYR A 556 -14.05 -25.37 -74.85
N LEU A 557 -15.10 -26.15 -75.15
CA LEU A 557 -15.12 -27.61 -75.08
C LEU A 557 -14.28 -28.24 -76.20
N ASP A 558 -13.48 -29.25 -75.87
CA ASP A 558 -13.24 -30.36 -76.80
C ASP A 558 -14.04 -31.56 -76.29
N ASP A 559 -15.01 -32.00 -77.10
CA ASP A 559 -16.19 -32.77 -76.70
C ASP A 559 -15.93 -34.29 -76.62
N PHE A 560 -14.66 -34.74 -76.56
CA PHE A 560 -14.33 -36.16 -76.75
C PHE A 560 -13.54 -36.85 -75.62
N THR A 561 -13.04 -36.16 -74.58
CA THR A 561 -12.18 -36.81 -73.54
C THR A 561 -12.47 -36.51 -72.07
N ASN A 562 -13.45 -35.68 -71.70
CA ASN A 562 -13.67 -35.30 -70.29
C ASN A 562 -12.42 -34.66 -69.63
N ILE A 563 -11.60 -33.94 -70.39
CA ILE A 563 -10.49 -33.13 -69.86
C ILE A 563 -10.81 -31.66 -70.19
N PRO A 564 -11.07 -30.78 -69.21
CA PRO A 564 -11.21 -29.35 -69.50
C PRO A 564 -9.81 -28.74 -69.73
N ARG A 565 -9.75 -27.55 -70.35
CA ARG A 565 -8.93 -26.38 -69.93
C ARG A 565 -8.20 -25.64 -71.08
N SER A 566 -8.90 -24.67 -71.67
CA SER A 566 -8.29 -23.43 -72.17
C SER A 566 -9.18 -22.26 -71.73
N CYS A 567 -9.06 -21.88 -70.46
CA CYS A 567 -9.91 -20.87 -69.83
C CYS A 567 -9.20 -19.96 -68.83
N ALA A 568 -8.13 -20.44 -68.20
CA ALA A 568 -7.34 -19.61 -67.28
C ALA A 568 -6.69 -18.45 -68.04
N ASN A 569 -6.74 -17.26 -67.48
CA ASN A 569 -6.18 -16.05 -68.07
C ASN A 569 -5.42 -15.25 -67.03
N THR A 570 -4.29 -14.67 -67.44
CA THR A 570 -3.49 -13.78 -66.60
C THR A 570 -4.20 -12.50 -66.16
N VAL A 571 -5.29 -12.14 -66.81
CA VAL A 571 -6.20 -11.06 -66.42
C VAL A 571 -7.53 -11.70 -66.08
N ASN A 572 -8.12 -11.36 -64.93
CA ASN A 572 -9.46 -11.86 -64.62
C ASN A 572 -10.51 -11.22 -65.53
N THR A 573 -11.14 -12.04 -66.37
CA THR A 573 -12.19 -11.63 -67.31
C THR A 573 -13.60 -12.02 -66.85
N LEU A 574 -13.75 -12.68 -65.71
CA LEU A 574 -15.04 -13.15 -65.20
C LEU A 574 -15.82 -12.09 -64.43
N GLY A 575 -15.19 -10.94 -64.14
CA GLY A 575 -15.78 -9.85 -63.36
C GLY A 575 -15.66 -10.05 -61.84
N GLN A 576 -15.77 -8.95 -61.10
CA GLN A 576 -15.51 -8.88 -59.65
C GLN A 576 -16.78 -9.15 -58.81
N LYS A 577 -17.71 -10.02 -59.22
CA LYS A 577 -18.98 -10.15 -58.46
C LYS A 577 -18.74 -10.51 -56.99
N PHE A 578 -17.77 -11.39 -56.71
CA PHE A 578 -16.81 -11.45 -55.57
C PHE A 578 -15.80 -12.63 -55.75
N GLY A 579 -15.39 -12.94 -56.99
CA GLY A 579 -14.27 -13.78 -57.45
C GLY A 579 -13.50 -14.76 -56.55
N GLY A 580 -14.09 -15.37 -55.52
CA GLY A 580 -13.38 -16.08 -54.45
C GLY A 580 -12.45 -15.19 -53.62
N ARG A 581 -12.69 -13.87 -53.56
CA ARG A 581 -11.81 -12.89 -52.89
C ARG A 581 -12.51 -12.33 -51.66
N ALA A 582 -11.78 -12.20 -50.55
CA ALA A 582 -12.29 -11.71 -49.28
C ALA A 582 -11.48 -10.50 -48.83
N THR A 583 -12.11 -9.33 -48.80
CA THR A 583 -11.57 -8.12 -48.20
C THR A 583 -11.67 -8.20 -46.68
N ILE A 584 -10.58 -7.82 -46.03
CA ILE A 584 -10.47 -7.59 -44.59
C ILE A 584 -10.32 -6.09 -44.39
N LEU A 585 -11.15 -5.53 -43.54
CA LEU A 585 -11.06 -4.15 -43.07
C LEU A 585 -10.58 -4.16 -41.62
N ALA A 586 -9.53 -3.39 -41.33
CA ALA A 586 -9.12 -3.06 -39.98
C ALA A 586 -9.45 -1.59 -39.70
N THR A 587 -9.98 -1.30 -38.52
CA THR A 587 -10.32 0.06 -38.07
C THR A 587 -9.81 0.32 -36.66
N ALA A 588 -9.36 1.54 -36.40
CA ALA A 588 -9.02 2.03 -35.07
C ALA A 588 -9.55 3.46 -34.90
N ILE A 589 -9.74 3.90 -33.65
CA ILE A 589 -10.06 5.30 -33.36
C ILE A 589 -8.77 6.10 -33.52
N GLY A 590 -8.77 7.03 -34.47
CA GLY A 590 -7.62 7.84 -34.81
C GLY A 590 -8.00 9.21 -35.33
N GLU A 591 -7.08 9.85 -36.03
CA GLU A 591 -7.27 11.13 -36.70
C GLU A 591 -6.98 11.03 -38.20
N GLU A 592 -7.49 12.01 -38.96
CA GLU A 592 -7.10 12.17 -40.34
C GLU A 592 -5.64 12.62 -40.44
N SER A 593 -5.02 12.34 -41.60
CA SER A 593 -3.71 12.89 -41.93
C SER A 593 -3.87 14.24 -42.62
N PHE A 594 -2.83 15.06 -42.60
CA PHE A 594 -2.85 16.37 -43.28
C PHE A 594 -1.47 16.76 -43.81
N PRO A 595 -1.41 17.63 -44.84
CA PRO A 595 -0.15 18.13 -45.35
C PRO A 595 0.41 19.22 -44.43
N ASP A 596 1.42 18.90 -43.63
CA ASP A 596 2.20 19.88 -42.85
C ASP A 596 3.26 20.56 -43.74
N LEU A 597 2.87 21.67 -44.38
CA LEU A 597 3.72 22.37 -45.35
C LEU A 597 4.75 23.29 -44.67
N ASN A 598 4.54 23.62 -43.40
CA ASN A 598 5.40 24.53 -42.66
C ASN A 598 6.25 23.85 -41.57
N GLY A 599 6.02 22.56 -41.32
CA GLY A 599 6.80 21.71 -40.42
C GLY A 599 6.53 21.94 -38.94
N ASN A 600 5.36 22.48 -38.57
CA ASN A 600 5.02 22.78 -37.18
C ASN A 600 4.21 21.66 -36.50
N GLY A 601 3.87 20.59 -37.21
CA GLY A 601 3.09 19.46 -36.72
C GLY A 601 1.63 19.79 -36.42
N ARG A 602 1.06 20.84 -37.01
CA ARG A 602 -0.33 21.25 -36.82
C ARG A 602 -1.00 21.63 -38.13
N PHE A 603 -2.28 21.30 -38.25
CA PHE A 603 -3.07 21.65 -39.42
C PHE A 603 -3.43 23.14 -39.39
N ASP A 604 -2.85 23.90 -40.33
CA ASP A 604 -3.00 25.34 -40.45
C ASP A 604 -3.97 25.77 -41.55
N ALA A 605 -4.49 27.00 -41.40
CA ALA A 605 -5.45 27.56 -42.35
C ALA A 605 -4.89 27.67 -43.78
N SER A 606 -3.55 27.79 -43.92
CA SER A 606 -2.86 27.81 -45.20
C SER A 606 -2.81 26.45 -45.91
N GLU A 607 -3.06 25.36 -45.19
CA GLU A 607 -2.94 23.98 -45.69
C GLU A 607 -4.28 23.41 -46.13
N MET A 608 -5.38 24.07 -45.79
CA MET A 608 -6.74 23.65 -46.14
C MET A 608 -6.93 23.38 -47.64
N SER A 609 -6.33 24.19 -48.52
CA SER A 609 -6.43 23.97 -49.97
C SER A 609 -5.67 22.74 -50.46
N SER A 610 -4.64 22.33 -49.73
CA SER A 610 -3.83 21.15 -50.02
C SER A 610 -4.44 19.90 -49.39
N PHE A 611 -5.14 20.04 -48.27
CA PHE A 611 -5.90 18.98 -47.62
C PHE A 611 -7.11 18.56 -48.48
N VAL A 612 -7.93 19.51 -48.90
CA VAL A 612 -9.15 19.22 -49.66
C VAL A 612 -8.82 18.69 -51.06
N GLY A 613 -9.02 17.39 -51.25
CA GLY A 613 -8.74 16.70 -52.53
C GLY A 613 -7.25 16.48 -52.81
N GLY A 614 -6.39 16.73 -51.83
CA GLY A 614 -5.00 16.28 -51.88
C GLY A 614 -4.86 14.84 -51.42
N THR A 615 -3.69 14.28 -51.70
CA THR A 615 -3.33 12.93 -51.29
C THR A 615 -2.02 12.92 -50.53
N ASP A 616 -1.85 11.93 -49.67
CA ASP A 616 -0.60 11.61 -49.02
C ASP A 616 0.46 11.09 -50.01
N VAL A 617 1.59 10.63 -49.47
CA VAL A 617 2.70 10.06 -50.27
C VAL A 617 2.37 8.68 -50.87
N SER A 618 1.35 8.00 -50.36
CA SER A 618 0.84 6.71 -50.83
C SER A 618 -0.20 6.88 -51.94
N GLY A 619 -0.74 8.09 -52.12
CA GLY A 619 -1.78 8.41 -53.08
C GLY A 619 -3.20 8.34 -52.49
N GLU A 620 -3.33 8.15 -51.17
CA GLU A 620 -4.61 8.14 -50.47
C GLU A 620 -5.03 9.55 -50.06
N VAL A 621 -6.33 9.82 -50.04
CA VAL A 621 -6.84 11.17 -49.72
C VAL A 621 -6.71 11.50 -48.23
N PHE A 622 -6.38 12.75 -47.91
CA PHE A 622 -6.29 13.23 -46.54
C PHE A 622 -7.67 13.29 -45.84
N ASP A 623 -8.66 13.83 -46.55
CA ASP A 623 -10.05 14.00 -46.10
C ASP A 623 -10.82 12.71 -46.35
N VAL A 624 -11.01 11.90 -45.29
CA VAL A 624 -11.53 10.54 -45.41
C VAL A 624 -13.03 10.46 -45.12
N LYS A 625 -13.73 9.71 -45.96
CA LYS A 625 -15.10 9.24 -45.71
C LYS A 625 -15.13 8.14 -44.66
N GLU A 626 -16.32 7.68 -44.25
CA GLU A 626 -16.45 6.52 -43.35
C GLU A 626 -15.79 5.26 -43.91
N ALA A 627 -15.30 4.41 -43.00
CA ALA A 627 -14.69 3.14 -43.34
C ALA A 627 -15.76 2.15 -43.83
N PHE A 628 -15.43 1.32 -44.81
CA PHE A 628 -16.33 0.27 -45.32
C PHE A 628 -15.53 -0.91 -45.84
N VAL A 629 -16.15 -2.09 -45.83
CA VAL A 629 -15.56 -3.28 -46.44
C VAL A 629 -15.79 -3.15 -47.94
N ASP A 630 -14.73 -2.86 -48.69
CA ASP A 630 -14.77 -2.73 -50.14
C ASP A 630 -14.73 -4.11 -50.79
N HIS A 631 -15.92 -4.63 -51.10
CA HIS A 631 -16.07 -6.00 -51.58
C HIS A 631 -15.58 -6.17 -53.03
N ASN A 632 -15.67 -5.11 -53.85
CA ASN A 632 -15.36 -5.17 -55.27
C ASN A 632 -14.00 -4.56 -55.65
N GLU A 633 -13.31 -3.98 -54.66
CA GLU A 633 -11.97 -3.37 -54.76
C GLU A 633 -11.95 -2.11 -55.65
N ASP A 634 -13.04 -1.34 -55.69
CA ASP A 634 -13.16 -0.12 -56.51
C ASP A 634 -13.01 1.21 -55.73
N GLY A 635 -12.90 1.14 -54.40
CA GLY A 635 -12.72 2.29 -53.51
C GLY A 635 -13.98 3.13 -53.26
N VAL A 636 -15.16 2.71 -53.73
CA VAL A 636 -16.43 3.44 -53.63
C VAL A 636 -17.46 2.65 -52.85
N TYR A 637 -18.11 3.27 -51.85
CA TYR A 637 -19.22 2.65 -51.13
C TYR A 637 -20.46 2.61 -52.02
N ASN A 638 -20.58 1.58 -52.83
CA ASN A 638 -21.56 1.43 -53.90
C ASN A 638 -23.03 1.55 -53.46
N PRO A 639 -23.46 1.15 -52.24
CA PRO A 639 -24.85 1.33 -51.81
C PRO A 639 -25.26 2.79 -51.58
N GLY A 640 -24.31 3.68 -51.29
CA GLY A 640 -24.57 5.08 -50.93
C GLY A 640 -23.92 6.12 -51.84
N GLU A 641 -22.89 5.75 -52.60
CA GLU A 641 -22.11 6.65 -53.44
C GLU A 641 -22.30 6.35 -54.94
N PRO A 642 -22.53 7.38 -55.78
CA PRO A 642 -22.56 7.22 -57.23
C PRO A 642 -21.12 7.15 -57.79
N GLY A 643 -20.84 6.14 -58.60
CA GLY A 643 -19.52 5.96 -59.22
C GLY A 643 -19.05 4.52 -59.11
N GLY A 644 -17.74 4.31 -59.26
CA GLY A 644 -17.12 2.98 -59.12
C GLY A 644 -17.33 2.08 -60.33
N ASN A 645 -16.54 1.00 -60.40
CA ASN A 645 -16.69 -0.03 -61.43
C ASN A 645 -17.52 -1.18 -60.86
N ASN A 646 -18.78 -0.89 -60.52
CA ASN A 646 -19.73 -1.84 -59.94
C ASN A 646 -20.25 -2.86 -60.98
N THR A 647 -19.33 -3.63 -61.55
CA THR A 647 -19.62 -4.66 -62.55
C THR A 647 -20.42 -5.78 -61.89
N ASN A 648 -21.50 -6.23 -62.53
CA ASN A 648 -22.38 -7.28 -62.00
C ASN A 648 -22.98 -6.98 -60.62
N ASN A 649 -23.07 -5.70 -60.23
CA ASN A 649 -23.60 -5.27 -58.94
C ASN A 649 -22.80 -5.86 -57.76
N SER A 650 -21.48 -6.00 -57.94
CA SER A 650 -20.52 -6.46 -56.95
C SER A 650 -20.58 -5.65 -55.66
N GLY A 651 -20.50 -4.32 -55.66
CA GLY A 651 -20.46 -3.58 -54.38
C GLY A 651 -21.80 -3.41 -53.67
N ALA A 652 -22.90 -4.00 -54.14
CA ALA A 652 -24.23 -3.73 -53.58
C ALA A 652 -24.47 -4.24 -52.15
N GLN A 653 -23.56 -5.06 -51.63
CA GLN A 653 -23.64 -5.62 -50.27
C GLN A 653 -22.55 -5.07 -49.34
N GLU A 654 -21.83 -4.02 -49.76
CA GLU A 654 -20.81 -3.41 -48.92
C GLU A 654 -21.41 -2.87 -47.62
N GLU A 655 -20.68 -3.05 -46.52
CA GLU A 655 -21.05 -2.61 -45.18
C GLU A 655 -20.07 -1.53 -44.72
N PHE A 656 -20.60 -0.43 -44.17
CA PHE A 656 -19.80 0.66 -43.62
C PHE A 656 -19.81 0.65 -42.09
N VAL A 657 -18.76 1.23 -41.51
CA VAL A 657 -18.60 1.41 -40.07
C VAL A 657 -19.14 2.79 -39.71
N ASP A 658 -20.37 2.80 -39.21
CA ASP A 658 -21.09 3.99 -38.76
C ASP A 658 -20.47 4.57 -37.48
N PHE A 659 -19.51 5.48 -37.65
CA PHE A 659 -18.75 6.07 -36.53
C PHE A 659 -19.61 7.05 -35.71
N ASN A 660 -20.51 7.77 -36.37
CA ASN A 660 -21.34 8.80 -35.73
C ASN A 660 -22.71 8.27 -35.26
N SER A 661 -23.03 7.01 -35.56
CA SER A 661 -24.28 6.33 -35.22
C SER A 661 -25.53 7.00 -35.81
N ASP A 662 -25.42 7.63 -36.99
CA ASP A 662 -26.54 8.29 -37.66
C ASP A 662 -27.31 7.38 -38.66
N GLY A 663 -26.80 6.16 -38.87
CA GLY A 663 -27.38 5.13 -39.73
C GLY A 663 -27.21 5.38 -41.23
N SER A 664 -26.36 6.34 -41.65
CA SER A 664 -26.11 6.70 -43.04
C SER A 664 -24.61 6.81 -43.32
N PHE A 665 -24.19 6.43 -44.53
CA PHE A 665 -22.80 6.57 -44.93
C PHE A 665 -22.41 8.05 -45.05
N THR A 666 -21.43 8.46 -44.27
CA THR A 666 -20.91 9.83 -44.26
C THR A 666 -19.77 10.00 -45.26
N GLN A 667 -19.96 10.87 -46.24
CA GLN A 667 -18.88 11.30 -47.14
C GLN A 667 -17.90 12.24 -46.42
N ASN A 668 -16.75 12.46 -47.05
CA ASN A 668 -15.74 13.41 -46.60
C ASN A 668 -16.32 14.83 -46.50
N ASP A 669 -16.01 15.53 -45.40
CA ASP A 669 -16.68 16.78 -45.01
C ASP A 669 -15.82 18.03 -45.28
N ARG A 670 -14.59 17.84 -45.77
CA ARG A 670 -13.59 18.89 -46.01
C ARG A 670 -13.09 19.57 -44.74
N LEU A 671 -13.29 18.95 -43.58
CA LEU A 671 -12.86 19.44 -42.28
C LEU A 671 -11.93 18.42 -41.66
N TYR A 672 -10.77 18.89 -41.21
CA TYR A 672 -9.84 18.05 -40.48
C TYR A 672 -10.46 17.52 -39.18
N ASN A 673 -10.63 16.21 -39.09
CA ASN A 673 -11.14 15.49 -37.94
C ASN A 673 -9.97 14.91 -37.10
N GLY A 674 -9.30 15.76 -36.33
CA GLY A 674 -8.17 15.36 -35.49
C GLY A 674 -7.81 16.38 -34.42
N VAL A 675 -6.84 16.02 -33.56
CA VAL A 675 -6.42 16.84 -32.41
C VAL A 675 -5.32 17.84 -32.78
N LEU A 676 -4.68 17.67 -33.94
CA LEU A 676 -3.57 18.51 -34.41
C LEU A 676 -4.00 19.80 -35.11
N CYS A 677 -5.25 20.23 -34.99
CA CYS A 677 -5.65 21.56 -35.47
C CYS A 677 -4.78 22.67 -34.88
N SER A 678 -4.42 23.68 -35.66
CA SER A 678 -3.72 24.89 -35.17
C SER A 678 -4.45 25.56 -34.00
N VAL A 679 -3.68 26.25 -33.13
CA VAL A 679 -4.22 27.01 -31.99
C VAL A 679 -3.93 28.50 -32.21
N PRO A 680 -4.96 29.36 -32.33
CA PRO A 680 -6.40 29.07 -32.25
C PRO A 680 -6.94 28.32 -33.48
N ALA A 681 -7.98 27.50 -33.27
CA ALA A 681 -8.62 26.73 -34.34
C ALA A 681 -9.24 27.63 -35.43
N HIS A 682 -9.30 27.10 -36.65
CA HIS A 682 -9.84 27.79 -37.83
C HIS A 682 -10.97 26.99 -38.51
N ALA A 683 -11.58 27.59 -39.53
CA ALA A 683 -12.76 27.04 -40.22
C ALA A 683 -12.54 25.67 -40.90
N GLY A 684 -11.30 25.31 -41.23
CA GLY A 684 -10.98 23.97 -41.77
C GLY A 684 -10.88 22.87 -40.72
N CYS A 685 -10.95 23.17 -39.42
CA CYS A 685 -10.92 22.16 -38.37
C CYS A 685 -12.34 21.83 -37.94
N SER A 686 -12.63 20.55 -37.77
CA SER A 686 -13.93 20.10 -37.26
C SER A 686 -14.09 20.46 -35.79
N THR A 687 -15.24 21.06 -35.44
CA THR A 687 -15.63 21.33 -34.06
C THR A 687 -16.46 20.21 -33.45
N ASP A 688 -17.02 19.36 -34.31
CA ASP A 688 -18.02 18.37 -33.93
C ASP A 688 -17.40 16.96 -33.84
N LYS A 689 -16.29 16.72 -34.57
CA LYS A 689 -15.56 15.45 -34.61
C LYS A 689 -14.06 15.71 -34.48
N GLN A 690 -13.43 15.19 -33.43
CA GLN A 690 -11.96 15.27 -33.23
C GLN A 690 -11.28 13.91 -33.42
N SER A 691 -12.01 12.92 -33.91
CA SER A 691 -11.52 11.59 -34.25
C SER A 691 -12.40 10.95 -35.31
N VAL A 692 -11.84 9.95 -35.98
CA VAL A 692 -12.48 9.14 -37.03
C VAL A 692 -12.06 7.68 -36.90
N ASN A 693 -12.73 6.80 -37.65
CA ASN A 693 -12.20 5.46 -37.89
C ASN A 693 -11.09 5.53 -38.93
N VAL A 694 -9.84 5.55 -38.46
CA VAL A 694 -8.71 5.28 -39.35
C VAL A 694 -8.79 3.83 -39.82
N ARG A 695 -8.40 3.58 -41.07
CA ARG A 695 -8.61 2.27 -41.69
C ARG A 695 -7.46 1.80 -42.57
N SER A 696 -7.37 0.49 -42.72
CA SER A 696 -6.58 -0.16 -43.77
C SER A 696 -7.30 -1.43 -44.22
N SER A 697 -7.21 -1.76 -45.50
CA SER A 697 -7.84 -2.96 -46.07
C SER A 697 -6.82 -3.89 -46.72
N LEU A 698 -7.13 -5.17 -46.73
CA LEU A 698 -6.33 -6.20 -47.36
C LEU A 698 -7.22 -7.26 -48.00
N VAL A 699 -6.92 -7.63 -49.24
CA VAL A 699 -7.67 -8.65 -49.97
C VAL A 699 -6.93 -9.99 -49.89
N LEU A 700 -7.63 -11.03 -49.46
CA LEU A 700 -7.22 -12.43 -49.56
C LEU A 700 -7.94 -13.13 -50.71
N VAL A 701 -7.27 -14.06 -51.37
CA VAL A 701 -7.86 -14.98 -52.35
C VAL A 701 -8.14 -16.29 -51.63
N MET A 702 -9.40 -16.68 -51.53
CA MET A 702 -9.79 -18.02 -51.07
C MET A 702 -9.57 -19.01 -52.21
N SER A 703 -8.31 -19.39 -52.45
CA SER A 703 -7.93 -20.20 -53.61
C SER A 703 -8.52 -21.61 -53.55
N GLY A 704 -8.98 -22.09 -54.71
CA GLY A 704 -9.41 -23.47 -54.92
C GLY A 704 -8.26 -24.45 -55.17
N SER A 705 -8.49 -25.72 -54.83
CA SER A 705 -7.51 -26.80 -55.02
C SER A 705 -7.49 -27.33 -56.44
N ASP A 706 -8.62 -27.25 -57.14
CA ASP A 706 -8.76 -27.70 -58.52
C ASP A 706 -8.20 -26.66 -59.50
N PRO A 707 -7.07 -26.94 -60.19
CA PRO A 707 -6.50 -26.01 -61.16
C PRO A 707 -7.35 -25.97 -62.43
N TYR A 708 -7.31 -24.84 -63.10
CA TYR A 708 -7.73 -24.63 -64.47
C TYR A 708 -6.53 -24.10 -65.24
N PHE A 709 -6.40 -24.46 -66.52
CA PHE A 709 -5.26 -24.01 -67.32
C PHE A 709 -5.64 -23.48 -68.69
N SER A 710 -4.67 -22.81 -69.31
CA SER A 710 -4.62 -22.47 -70.72
C SER A 710 -3.19 -22.62 -71.18
N VAL A 711 -2.94 -23.14 -72.37
CA VAL A 711 -1.59 -23.07 -72.92
C VAL A 711 -1.38 -21.70 -73.58
N ALA A 712 -0.34 -21.00 -73.15
CA ALA A 712 0.08 -19.70 -73.69
C ALA A 712 1.12 -19.80 -74.82
N SER A 713 1.93 -20.85 -74.90
CA SER A 713 2.95 -21.01 -75.95
C SER A 713 3.42 -22.48 -76.13
N PRO A 714 3.80 -22.91 -77.35
CA PRO A 714 3.49 -22.24 -78.62
C PRO A 714 1.97 -22.26 -78.88
N ASN A 715 1.45 -21.39 -79.77
CA ASN A 715 0.06 -21.48 -80.21
C ASN A 715 -0.16 -22.87 -80.81
N PHE A 716 -0.77 -23.76 -80.03
CA PHE A 716 -1.24 -25.05 -80.52
C PHE A 716 -2.20 -24.79 -81.68
N GLY A 717 -2.11 -25.58 -82.74
CA GLY A 717 -3.20 -25.69 -83.72
C GLY A 717 -4.49 -26.17 -83.04
N ALA A 718 -5.57 -26.32 -83.80
CA ALA A 718 -6.78 -26.97 -83.28
C ALA A 718 -6.42 -28.31 -82.60
N ALA A 719 -7.07 -28.64 -81.50
CA ALA A 719 -6.91 -29.95 -80.86
C ALA A 719 -7.14 -31.06 -81.89
N GLU A 720 -6.32 -32.11 -81.84
CA GLU A 720 -6.58 -33.30 -82.65
C GLU A 720 -7.88 -33.98 -82.13
N PRO A 721 -8.61 -34.76 -82.96
CA PRO A 721 -9.92 -35.32 -82.61
C PRO A 721 -9.95 -36.24 -81.37
N ASP A 722 -8.80 -36.56 -80.79
CA ASP A 722 -8.61 -37.35 -79.58
C ASP A 722 -8.30 -36.50 -78.32
N GLY A 723 -8.35 -35.17 -78.42
CA GLY A 723 -8.07 -34.25 -77.33
C GLY A 723 -6.60 -34.07 -76.98
N SER A 724 -5.67 -34.67 -77.74
CA SER A 724 -4.25 -34.46 -77.55
C SER A 724 -3.81 -33.06 -78.02
N ARG A 725 -2.99 -32.41 -77.20
CA ARG A 725 -2.27 -31.18 -77.58
C ARG A 725 -0.88 -31.57 -78.03
N GLU A 726 -0.62 -31.45 -79.32
CA GLU A 726 0.67 -31.83 -79.91
C GLU A 726 1.58 -30.63 -80.11
N ILE A 727 2.79 -30.68 -79.53
CA ILE A 727 3.85 -29.73 -79.85
C ILE A 727 4.72 -30.37 -80.92
N SER A 728 4.80 -29.76 -82.09
CA SER A 728 5.79 -30.15 -83.10
C SER A 728 7.12 -29.43 -82.86
N ILE A 729 8.19 -30.19 -82.65
CA ILE A 729 9.55 -29.66 -82.45
C ILE A 729 10.47 -30.32 -83.49
N GLY A 730 11.27 -29.54 -84.22
CA GLY A 730 12.28 -30.10 -85.12
C GLY A 730 13.35 -30.88 -84.35
N VAL A 731 13.98 -31.88 -84.97
CA VAL A 731 15.13 -32.59 -84.38
C VAL A 731 16.19 -31.61 -83.86
N GLU A 732 16.72 -31.89 -82.66
CA GLU A 732 17.64 -31.04 -81.89
C GLU A 732 17.15 -29.61 -81.55
N ALA A 733 15.95 -29.21 -81.99
CA ALA A 733 15.43 -27.88 -81.75
C ALA A 733 14.94 -27.71 -80.31
N ILE A 734 14.85 -26.44 -79.88
CA ILE A 734 14.34 -26.05 -78.57
C ILE A 734 13.00 -25.35 -78.76
N ALA A 735 12.00 -25.76 -77.98
CA ALA A 735 10.71 -25.08 -77.89
C ALA A 735 10.43 -24.64 -76.46
N SER A 736 9.74 -23.51 -76.30
CA SER A 736 9.28 -23.02 -75.01
C SER A 736 7.80 -23.30 -74.84
N VAL A 737 7.45 -24.03 -73.79
CA VAL A 737 6.07 -24.32 -73.40
C VAL A 737 5.67 -23.39 -72.27
N GLY A 738 4.55 -22.69 -72.43
CA GLY A 738 3.98 -21.83 -71.39
C GLY A 738 2.55 -22.26 -71.07
N VAL A 739 2.21 -22.39 -69.79
CA VAL A 739 0.85 -22.65 -69.30
C VAL A 739 0.44 -21.57 -68.31
N ILE A 740 -0.77 -21.07 -68.45
CA ILE A 740 -1.45 -20.25 -67.44
C ILE A 740 -2.21 -21.22 -66.55
N ILE A 741 -2.06 -21.08 -65.25
CA ILE A 741 -2.76 -21.88 -64.23
C ILE A 741 -3.51 -20.91 -63.32
N ALA A 742 -4.76 -21.24 -63.03
CA ALA A 742 -5.63 -20.49 -62.13
C ALA A 742 -6.54 -21.45 -61.35
N ASP A 743 -7.20 -20.97 -60.31
CA ASP A 743 -8.28 -21.69 -59.65
C ASP A 743 -9.60 -21.54 -60.41
N LEU A 744 -10.69 -22.03 -59.81
CA LEU A 744 -12.02 -22.03 -60.42
C LEU A 744 -12.64 -20.63 -60.63
N HIS A 745 -12.16 -19.56 -59.97
CA HIS A 745 -12.61 -18.18 -60.21
C HIS A 745 -11.61 -17.38 -61.07
N ASN A 746 -10.71 -18.10 -61.75
CA ASN A 746 -9.59 -17.52 -62.47
C ASN A 746 -8.64 -16.69 -61.57
N GLN A 747 -8.47 -17.11 -60.32
CA GLN A 747 -7.53 -16.52 -59.35
C GLN A 747 -6.25 -17.36 -59.24
N PRO A 748 -5.21 -16.86 -58.54
CA PRO A 748 -4.03 -17.66 -58.23
C PRO A 748 -4.39 -18.96 -57.51
N MET A 749 -3.68 -20.06 -57.85
CA MET A 749 -3.68 -21.28 -57.04
C MET A 749 -3.19 -20.98 -55.61
N PRO A 750 -3.41 -21.89 -54.65
CA PRO A 750 -2.94 -21.68 -53.29
C PRO A 750 -1.43 -21.42 -53.18
N ALA A 751 -1.04 -20.54 -52.27
CA ALA A 751 0.37 -20.31 -51.96
C ALA A 751 1.04 -21.63 -51.54
N GLY A 752 2.18 -21.95 -52.14
CA GLY A 752 2.88 -23.22 -51.91
C GLY A 752 2.54 -24.33 -52.92
N THR A 753 1.52 -24.15 -53.79
CA THR A 753 1.28 -25.10 -54.89
C THR A 753 2.54 -25.30 -55.72
N THR A 754 2.94 -26.55 -55.94
CA THR A 754 4.10 -26.88 -56.77
C THR A 754 3.66 -27.21 -58.19
N ILE A 755 4.37 -26.66 -59.18
CA ILE A 755 4.14 -26.89 -60.60
C ILE A 755 5.41 -27.49 -61.18
N THR A 756 5.37 -28.74 -61.60
CA THR A 756 6.53 -29.49 -62.09
C THR A 756 6.30 -30.00 -63.50
N PHE A 757 7.21 -29.64 -64.39
CA PHE A 757 7.29 -30.11 -65.76
C PHE A 757 8.17 -31.36 -65.78
N ASN A 758 7.68 -32.44 -66.38
CA ASN A 758 8.41 -33.68 -66.53
C ASN A 758 8.29 -34.20 -67.96
N VAL A 759 9.38 -34.66 -68.57
CA VAL A 759 9.37 -35.15 -69.96
C VAL A 759 9.77 -36.62 -69.99
N THR A 760 9.02 -37.42 -70.74
CA THR A 760 9.32 -38.83 -71.04
C THR A 760 9.44 -39.03 -72.56
N GLY A 761 10.28 -39.98 -73.01
CA GLY A 761 10.57 -40.19 -74.43
C GLY A 761 11.84 -39.48 -74.91
N ASP A 762 11.93 -39.22 -76.22
CA ASP A 762 13.14 -38.67 -76.87
C ASP A 762 13.20 -37.12 -76.81
N ALA A 763 12.94 -36.55 -75.64
CA ALA A 763 13.07 -35.12 -75.38
C ALA A 763 13.57 -34.87 -73.95
N SER A 764 14.13 -33.69 -73.71
CA SER A 764 14.69 -33.31 -72.41
C SER A 764 14.33 -31.88 -72.01
N LEU A 765 14.23 -31.63 -70.71
CA LEU A 765 14.00 -30.29 -70.17
C LEU A 765 15.31 -29.52 -70.06
N ILE A 766 15.28 -28.24 -70.43
CA ILE A 766 16.39 -27.30 -70.28
C ILE A 766 16.01 -26.21 -69.29
N GLY A 767 16.85 -26.02 -68.27
CA GLY A 767 16.68 -24.96 -67.28
C GLY A 767 15.70 -25.32 -66.17
N GLN A 768 14.94 -24.34 -65.71
CA GLN A 768 13.98 -24.52 -64.62
C GLN A 768 12.76 -25.31 -65.09
N SER A 769 12.44 -26.38 -64.36
CA SER A 769 11.29 -27.26 -64.63
C SER A 769 10.34 -27.40 -63.44
N SER A 770 10.59 -26.71 -62.33
CA SER A 770 9.72 -26.72 -61.15
C SER A 770 9.57 -25.32 -60.59
N PHE A 771 8.35 -24.98 -60.20
CA PHE A 771 7.92 -23.68 -59.70
C PHE A 771 7.05 -23.86 -58.46
N THR A 772 7.04 -22.84 -57.61
CA THR A 772 6.15 -22.78 -56.44
C THR A 772 5.32 -21.52 -56.52
N MET A 773 4.00 -21.65 -56.32
CA MET A 773 3.08 -20.53 -56.26
C MET A 773 3.44 -19.65 -55.06
N SER A 774 3.70 -18.38 -55.32
CA SER A 774 4.02 -17.41 -54.27
C SER A 774 2.74 -16.91 -53.58
N SER A 775 2.90 -16.32 -52.40
CA SER A 775 1.83 -15.57 -51.75
C SER A 775 1.47 -14.33 -52.60
N THR A 776 0.26 -14.27 -53.15
CA THR A 776 -0.21 -13.16 -53.98
C THR A 776 -1.73 -13.08 -54.00
N ASN A 777 -2.27 -11.86 -53.98
CA ASN A 777 -3.69 -11.57 -54.23
C ASN A 777 -3.91 -10.97 -55.62
N ARG A 778 -2.99 -11.19 -56.58
CA ARG A 778 -3.15 -10.71 -57.95
C ARG A 778 -4.46 -11.21 -58.56
N ASN A 779 -5.25 -10.33 -59.18
CA ASN A 779 -6.53 -10.72 -59.78
C ASN A 779 -6.34 -11.37 -61.17
N GLY A 780 -6.18 -12.69 -61.19
CA GLY A 780 -5.95 -13.47 -62.41
C GLY A 780 -5.01 -14.66 -62.20
N GLY A 781 -5.04 -15.62 -63.13
CA GLY A 781 -4.11 -16.74 -63.18
C GLY A 781 -2.64 -16.33 -63.40
N LEU A 782 -1.72 -17.26 -63.19
CA LEU A 782 -0.28 -17.05 -63.40
C LEU A 782 0.27 -17.97 -64.48
N ALA A 783 1.21 -17.44 -65.25
CA ALA A 783 1.89 -18.17 -66.32
C ALA A 783 3.20 -18.79 -65.82
N TYR A 784 3.41 -20.05 -66.18
CA TYR A 784 4.62 -20.83 -65.94
C TYR A 784 5.11 -21.42 -67.24
N GLY A 785 6.40 -21.65 -67.38
CA GLY A 785 6.91 -22.25 -68.60
C GLY A 785 8.23 -22.97 -68.44
N ALA A 786 8.48 -23.90 -69.34
CA ALA A 786 9.69 -24.69 -69.41
C ALA A 786 10.20 -24.77 -70.85
N ASN A 787 11.50 -24.94 -71.01
CA ASN A 787 12.11 -25.17 -72.32
C ASN A 787 12.35 -26.66 -72.53
N ILE A 788 12.00 -27.15 -73.72
CA ILE A 788 12.14 -28.55 -74.10
C ILE A 788 13.07 -28.63 -75.30
N LYS A 789 14.03 -29.54 -75.25
CA LYS A 789 14.91 -29.89 -76.38
C LYS A 789 14.53 -31.25 -76.92
N ALA A 790 14.24 -31.31 -78.20
CA ALA A 790 13.99 -32.55 -78.92
C ALA A 790 15.28 -33.37 -79.10
N GLY A 791 15.13 -34.68 -79.19
CA GLY A 791 16.19 -35.64 -79.50
C GLY A 791 16.72 -35.52 -80.92
N GLU A 792 17.66 -36.41 -81.25
CA GLU A 792 18.40 -36.41 -82.52
C GLU A 792 17.62 -37.08 -83.67
N GLU A 793 16.59 -37.87 -83.37
CA GLU A 793 15.81 -38.62 -84.35
C GLU A 793 14.31 -38.23 -84.30
N PRO A 794 13.58 -38.28 -85.43
CA PRO A 794 12.14 -38.11 -85.42
C PRO A 794 11.45 -39.17 -84.55
N GLY A 795 10.47 -38.75 -83.75
CA GLY A 795 9.87 -39.61 -82.72
C GLY A 795 8.77 -38.94 -81.91
N GLY A 796 8.34 -39.61 -80.84
CA GLY A 796 7.34 -39.09 -79.91
C GLY A 796 7.91 -38.95 -78.50
N ALA A 797 7.53 -37.88 -77.82
CA ALA A 797 7.78 -37.65 -76.40
C ALA A 797 6.51 -37.13 -75.73
N GLN A 798 6.48 -37.10 -74.40
CA GLN A 798 5.35 -36.61 -73.62
C GLN A 798 5.86 -35.67 -72.54
N LEU A 799 5.24 -34.49 -72.42
CA LEU A 799 5.39 -33.56 -71.31
C LEU A 799 4.22 -33.74 -70.35
N ASP A 800 4.51 -34.08 -69.10
CA ASP A 800 3.56 -34.08 -68.00
C ASP A 800 3.79 -32.83 -67.14
N ILE A 801 2.74 -32.04 -66.94
CA ILE A 801 2.73 -30.91 -66.01
C ILE A 801 1.96 -31.33 -64.77
N SER A 802 2.69 -31.63 -63.69
CA SER A 802 2.14 -32.00 -62.40
C SER A 802 1.92 -30.76 -61.55
N ILE A 803 0.73 -30.61 -60.99
CA ILE A 803 0.35 -29.55 -60.07
C ILE A 803 -0.07 -30.20 -58.77
N GLU A 804 0.57 -29.85 -57.66
CA GLU A 804 0.27 -30.37 -56.32
C GLU A 804 0.03 -29.21 -55.36
N THR A 805 -1.17 -29.12 -54.80
CA THR A 805 -1.52 -28.09 -53.80
C THR A 805 -0.97 -28.42 -52.41
N PRO A 806 -0.85 -27.44 -51.49
CA PRO A 806 -0.39 -27.68 -50.12
C PRO A 806 -1.11 -28.84 -49.41
N ASN A 807 -2.41 -29.02 -49.65
CA ASN A 807 -3.19 -30.11 -49.04
C ASN A 807 -3.18 -31.42 -49.83
N GLY A 808 -2.26 -31.55 -50.79
CA GLY A 808 -1.99 -32.79 -51.51
C GLY A 808 -2.99 -33.10 -52.64
N VAL A 809 -3.75 -32.10 -53.11
CA VAL A 809 -4.58 -32.28 -54.31
C VAL A 809 -3.68 -32.21 -55.54
N GLY A 810 -3.54 -33.34 -56.22
CA GLY A 810 -2.63 -33.52 -57.35
C GLY A 810 -3.37 -33.62 -58.69
N HIS A 811 -2.89 -32.90 -59.70
CA HIS A 811 -3.37 -32.99 -61.08
C HIS A 811 -2.19 -33.14 -62.04
N VAL A 812 -2.39 -33.90 -63.11
CA VAL A 812 -1.39 -34.06 -64.18
C VAL A 812 -2.02 -33.68 -65.50
N LEU A 813 -1.37 -32.77 -66.22
CA LEU A 813 -1.71 -32.43 -67.60
C LEU A 813 -0.69 -33.07 -68.55
N PRO A 814 -1.07 -34.08 -69.32
CA PRO A 814 -0.23 -34.63 -70.38
C PRO A 814 -0.31 -33.79 -71.66
N ILE A 815 0.82 -33.55 -72.30
CA ILE A 815 0.98 -32.88 -73.59
C ILE A 815 1.88 -33.74 -74.47
N THR A 816 1.40 -34.10 -75.66
CA THR A 816 2.16 -34.92 -76.61
C THR A 816 3.18 -34.04 -77.35
N ILE A 817 4.39 -34.57 -77.57
CA ILE A 817 5.45 -33.89 -78.33
C ILE A 817 5.78 -34.75 -79.55
N ASN A 818 5.58 -34.19 -80.73
CA ASN A 818 5.94 -34.80 -82.00
C ASN A 818 7.26 -34.20 -82.50
N ILE A 819 8.29 -35.04 -82.59
CA ILE A 819 9.60 -34.63 -83.07
C ILE A 819 9.65 -34.85 -84.56
N THR A 820 9.70 -33.76 -85.31
CA THR A 820 9.66 -33.77 -86.78
C THR A 820 11.07 -33.63 -87.37
N PRO A 821 11.33 -34.20 -88.57
CA PRO A 821 12.61 -34.07 -89.25
C PRO A 821 13.08 -32.63 -89.50
#